data_AF-A0A067CQY7-F1
#
_entry.id   AF-A0A067CQY7-F1
#
_cell.length_a   1.000
_cell.length_b   1.000
_cell.length_c   1.000
_cell.angle_alpha   90.00
_cell.angle_beta   90.00
_cell.angle_gamma   90.00
#
_symmetry.space_group_name_H-M   'P 1'
#
loop_
_entity.id
_entity.type
_entity.pdbx_description
1 polymer ?
#
loop_
_entity_poly.entity_id
_entity_poly.type
_entity_poly.pdbx_seq_one_letter_code
_entity_poly.pdbx_strand_id
1 'polypeptide(L)'
;MKSTARLRSNAAPVYKVHPGAATAADDDANEHDDRLRHNKEFIEEETLLAISAIVKWWRLRRLHARIKSKWTPEQLRELHEAQRRKRVQARVRDILVYCAYLYIFWITTLASHKDASPYYFTRSLRGLFEDTLFTVRGSATPITFHDIRSTDHVHAWLQGPLLAGLYGNSTPTTGTVLGGTGQLVGAVSIGTLRVQRHDCTSALPAGVVADSSTYYCYGTTGAGLFSTDVESTSAFGSKNGSDFAYDHVASVASCRTKFFSTIASETSTATYPCPGFVQLLSHANASAASLSVSNLQAHGYVDAATRTLLVEINVANVMLRRIVVLRFLFEFPPSGGVLPSSNVLLAPYASASFDFETQWSVVLLGLFYAYFVMRLLYMGRRDGWQAFRSLAPWVDASNILCYIVMWLLRTTMGLDMPSTQLQSDAFSSFAPYATFSQLSDGFAAATAFLSFLRLLLLLDIIPHVALIVHVVVASVAEVSGFLLTFGLVVYAYATAFVLVFGNAAADFRTVPTAYSSLLRSLVGDINYAALSSANPVAAPLFLAAFTLSAVYVFLTILIAIMQDAYWKGKEKTDWDRVSLVFETVSYVWSMCNSMLRLLANWFGVRAALDAKAKTPKPQKGATAVATAAPSKRLSMVQTMVLKPLLSTQETLTRVGSQLTKNQLIKTSVQSLKKGSNVMTSAKGHLVAQLTSANMSLANMNQGSSENHLTYSQGAVNDEQIKALQGMIVQLAHQNTKIQHTLGQLQAQLADLRGDRPPSDGTSSIESQAETHLGAATTSL
;
A
#
# COMPACT_ATOMS: atom_id res chain seq x y z
N MET A 1 -35.75 -22.47 17.70
CA MET A 1 -36.46 -22.14 16.43
C MET A 1 -35.41 -21.76 15.38
N LYS A 2 -35.47 -22.39 14.21
CA LYS A 2 -34.55 -22.38 13.04
C LYS A 2 -34.09 -20.93 12.67
N SER A 3 -32.92 -20.61 12.10
CA SER A 3 -31.92 -21.34 11.33
C SER A 3 -30.63 -20.48 11.28
N THR A 4 -29.46 -21.03 11.62
CA THR A 4 -28.15 -20.40 11.36
C THR A 4 -27.35 -21.31 10.44
N ALA A 5 -27.27 -20.95 9.16
CA ALA A 5 -26.37 -21.56 8.20
C ALA A 5 -24.94 -21.05 8.46
N ARG A 6 -24.14 -21.85 9.18
CA ARG A 6 -22.69 -21.65 9.24
C ARG A 6 -22.05 -22.26 7.99
N LEU A 7 -21.56 -21.40 7.10
CA LEU A 7 -20.55 -21.75 6.10
C LEU A 7 -19.25 -22.08 6.84
N ARG A 8 -18.87 -23.35 6.91
CA ARG A 8 -17.54 -23.77 7.38
C ARG A 8 -16.52 -23.61 6.26
N SER A 9 -15.37 -23.12 6.68
CA SER A 9 -14.12 -22.84 5.96
C SER A 9 -13.52 -24.07 5.28
N ASN A 10 -12.90 -23.85 4.12
CA ASN A 10 -11.84 -24.72 3.60
C ASN A 10 -10.63 -24.63 4.54
N ALA A 11 -10.56 -25.53 5.51
CA ALA A 11 -9.34 -25.85 6.24
C ALA A 11 -9.28 -27.37 6.30
N ALA A 12 -8.16 -27.96 5.87
CA ALA A 12 -7.89 -29.37 6.12
C ALA A 12 -7.78 -29.55 7.64
N PRO A 13 -8.57 -30.41 8.28
CA PRO A 13 -8.36 -30.70 9.68
C PRO A 13 -7.17 -31.66 9.79
N VAL A 14 -6.04 -31.14 10.29
CA VAL A 14 -5.00 -32.00 10.87
C VAL A 14 -5.54 -32.49 12.21
N TYR A 15 -5.98 -33.75 12.27
CA TYR A 15 -6.29 -34.39 13.55
C TYR A 15 -5.09 -35.24 13.99
N LYS A 16 -4.54 -34.89 15.15
CA LYS A 16 -3.58 -35.69 15.92
C LYS A 16 -4.24 -37.01 16.32
N VAL A 17 -3.64 -38.12 15.90
CA VAL A 17 -3.90 -39.44 16.47
C VAL A 17 -3.22 -39.49 17.84
N HIS A 18 -3.98 -39.66 18.92
CA HIS A 18 -3.41 -39.98 20.23
C HIS A 18 -2.94 -41.45 20.23
N PRO A 19 -1.66 -41.74 20.55
CA PRO A 19 -1.23 -43.10 20.83
C PRO A 19 -1.71 -43.50 22.22
N GLY A 20 -2.19 -44.73 22.34
CA GLY A 20 -2.90 -45.23 23.52
C GLY A 20 -2.10 -45.22 24.80
N ALA A 21 -2.82 -45.07 25.92
CA ALA A 21 -2.38 -45.44 27.25
C ALA A 21 -3.37 -46.47 27.79
N ALA A 22 -2.87 -47.66 28.08
CA ALA A 22 -3.59 -48.72 28.77
C ALA A 22 -3.37 -48.55 30.28
N THR A 23 -4.42 -48.26 31.03
CA THR A 23 -4.48 -48.52 32.49
C THR A 23 -5.93 -48.74 32.94
N ALA A 24 -6.22 -50.00 33.27
CA ALA A 24 -7.03 -50.53 34.36
C ALA A 24 -8.39 -49.91 34.77
N ALA A 25 -9.36 -50.83 34.80
CA ALA A 25 -10.41 -51.05 35.80
C ALA A 25 -11.75 -50.32 35.67
N ASP A 26 -12.76 -51.16 35.43
CA ASP A 26 -14.16 -51.13 35.91
C ASP A 26 -15.08 -50.01 35.43
N ASP A 27 -15.80 -50.26 34.31
CA ASP A 27 -17.25 -49.99 34.13
C ASP A 27 -17.70 -50.39 32.69
N ASP A 28 -17.64 -51.69 32.37
CA ASP A 28 -17.92 -52.23 31.03
C ASP A 28 -19.42 -52.52 30.80
N ALA A 29 -20.17 -51.52 30.32
CA ALA A 29 -21.35 -51.75 29.46
C ALA A 29 -21.76 -50.51 28.64
N ASN A 30 -21.57 -49.29 29.17
CA ASN A 30 -22.02 -48.06 28.49
C ASN A 30 -20.94 -47.39 27.60
N GLU A 31 -19.66 -47.53 27.93
CA GLU A 31 -18.58 -46.87 27.18
C GLU A 31 -18.30 -47.54 25.81
N HIS A 32 -18.57 -48.84 25.69
CA HIS A 32 -18.47 -49.55 24.41
C HIS A 32 -19.54 -49.09 23.41
N ASP A 33 -20.76 -48.81 23.90
CA ASP A 33 -21.89 -48.41 23.07
C ASP A 33 -21.76 -46.93 22.62
N ASP A 34 -21.18 -46.06 23.46
CA ASP A 34 -20.86 -44.67 23.09
C ASP A 34 -19.70 -44.58 22.09
N ARG A 35 -18.69 -45.44 22.18
CA ARG A 35 -17.64 -45.57 21.16
C ARG A 35 -18.17 -46.10 19.83
N LEU A 36 -19.08 -47.07 19.87
CA LEU A 36 -19.78 -47.60 18.69
C LEU A 36 -20.69 -46.53 18.06
N ARG A 37 -21.41 -45.75 18.86
CA ARG A 37 -22.23 -44.61 18.41
C ARG A 37 -21.39 -43.53 17.75
N HIS A 38 -20.29 -43.10 18.37
CA HIS A 38 -19.43 -42.06 17.83
C HIS A 38 -18.75 -42.48 16.52
N ASN A 39 -18.32 -43.75 16.42
CA ASN A 39 -17.82 -44.31 15.17
C ASN A 39 -18.90 -44.39 14.10
N LYS A 40 -20.15 -44.71 14.46
CA LYS A 40 -21.27 -44.76 13.53
C LYS A 40 -21.65 -43.38 13.00
N GLU A 41 -21.71 -42.37 13.88
CA GLU A 41 -21.95 -40.97 13.50
C GLU A 41 -20.81 -40.42 12.62
N PHE A 42 -19.56 -40.75 12.93
CA PHE A 42 -18.40 -40.38 12.10
C PHE A 42 -18.45 -41.02 10.70
N ILE A 43 -18.77 -42.31 10.62
CA ILE A 43 -18.93 -43.02 9.35
C ILE A 43 -20.12 -42.44 8.56
N GLU A 44 -21.22 -42.09 9.22
CA GLU A 44 -22.36 -41.43 8.57
C GLU A 44 -21.99 -40.03 8.03
N GLU A 45 -21.22 -39.23 8.76
CA GLU A 45 -20.79 -37.90 8.31
C GLU A 45 -19.78 -37.97 7.13
N GLU A 46 -18.78 -38.84 7.22
CA GLU A 46 -17.79 -39.07 6.13
C GLU A 46 -18.44 -39.68 4.89
N THR A 47 -19.38 -40.61 5.05
CA THR A 47 -20.11 -41.17 3.90
C THR A 47 -21.04 -40.14 3.26
N LEU A 48 -21.69 -39.26 4.03
CA LEU A 48 -22.48 -38.15 3.48
C LEU A 48 -21.60 -37.15 2.72
N LEU A 49 -20.42 -36.83 3.24
CA LEU A 49 -19.43 -35.99 2.54
C LEU A 49 -18.95 -36.65 1.24
N ALA A 50 -18.62 -37.95 1.28
CA ALA A 50 -18.22 -38.72 0.11
C ALA A 50 -19.34 -38.81 -0.93
N ILE A 51 -20.58 -39.07 -0.52
CA ILE A 51 -21.76 -39.09 -1.40
C ILE A 51 -21.97 -37.71 -2.01
N SER A 52 -21.86 -36.62 -1.23
CA SER A 52 -21.98 -35.26 -1.75
C SER A 52 -20.90 -34.93 -2.79
N ALA A 53 -19.67 -35.40 -2.57
CA ALA A 53 -18.55 -35.25 -3.49
C ALA A 53 -18.77 -36.06 -4.77
N ILE A 54 -19.25 -37.30 -4.67
CA ILE A 54 -19.59 -38.17 -5.80
C ILE A 54 -20.75 -37.57 -6.62
N VAL A 55 -21.79 -37.04 -5.97
CA VAL A 55 -22.91 -36.35 -6.63
C VAL A 55 -22.44 -35.08 -7.34
N LYS A 56 -21.59 -34.28 -6.69
CA LYS A 56 -20.96 -33.08 -7.28
C LYS A 56 -20.10 -33.46 -8.50
N TRP A 57 -19.31 -34.53 -8.39
CA TRP A 57 -18.50 -35.08 -9.48
C TRP A 57 -19.36 -35.57 -10.65
N TRP A 58 -20.44 -36.31 -10.39
CA TRP A 58 -21.38 -36.77 -11.42
C TRP A 58 -22.09 -35.60 -12.10
N ARG A 59 -22.49 -34.56 -11.37
CA ARG A 59 -23.04 -33.31 -11.95
C ARG A 59 -22.03 -32.62 -12.85
N LEU A 60 -20.79 -32.45 -12.40
CA LEU A 60 -19.69 -31.87 -13.18
C LEU A 60 -19.37 -32.70 -14.43
N ARG A 61 -19.38 -34.03 -14.32
CA ARG A 61 -19.11 -34.94 -15.44
C ARG A 61 -20.24 -34.95 -16.46
N ARG A 62 -21.51 -34.91 -16.02
CA ARG A 62 -22.67 -34.70 -16.90
C ARG A 62 -22.61 -33.35 -17.61
N LEU A 63 -22.20 -32.30 -16.89
CA LEU A 63 -22.01 -30.97 -17.47
C LEU A 63 -20.90 -30.98 -18.53
N HIS A 64 -19.75 -31.59 -18.22
CA HIS A 64 -18.64 -31.75 -19.17
C HIS A 64 -19.03 -32.58 -20.40
N ALA A 65 -19.82 -33.64 -20.22
CA ALA A 65 -20.34 -34.44 -21.33
C ALA A 65 -21.31 -33.64 -22.21
N ARG A 66 -22.21 -32.84 -21.59
CA ARG A 66 -23.12 -31.92 -22.30
C ARG A 66 -22.39 -30.77 -23.01
N ILE A 67 -21.29 -30.29 -22.46
CA ILE A 67 -20.45 -29.27 -23.08
C ILE A 67 -19.69 -29.87 -24.26
N LYS A 68 -19.06 -31.04 -24.09
CA LYS A 68 -18.37 -31.78 -25.16
C LYS A 68 -19.31 -32.22 -26.29
N SER A 69 -20.57 -32.51 -26.00
CA SER A 69 -21.57 -32.87 -27.03
C SER A 69 -22.08 -31.67 -27.82
N LYS A 70 -21.86 -30.44 -27.32
CA LYS A 70 -22.43 -29.21 -27.88
C LYS A 70 -21.38 -28.26 -28.47
N TRP A 71 -20.12 -28.41 -28.11
CA TRP A 71 -19.02 -27.54 -28.51
C TRP A 71 -17.78 -28.36 -28.87
N THR A 72 -17.13 -28.02 -29.99
CA THR A 72 -15.83 -28.59 -30.33
C THR A 72 -14.73 -28.00 -29.41
N PRO A 73 -13.62 -28.73 -29.14
CA PRO A 73 -12.55 -28.23 -28.29
C PRO A 73 -11.90 -26.94 -28.81
N GLU A 74 -11.94 -26.69 -30.12
CA GLU A 74 -11.48 -25.45 -30.75
C GLU A 74 -12.40 -24.27 -30.41
N GLN A 75 -13.73 -24.44 -30.52
CA GLN A 75 -14.69 -23.42 -30.15
C GLN A 75 -14.61 -23.06 -28.65
N LEU A 76 -14.34 -24.03 -27.78
CA LEU A 76 -14.15 -23.77 -26.34
C LEU A 76 -12.91 -22.91 -26.08
N ARG A 77 -11.81 -23.18 -26.81
CA ARG A 77 -10.58 -22.38 -26.73
C ARG A 77 -10.83 -20.95 -27.22
N GLU A 78 -11.50 -20.78 -28.35
CA GLU A 78 -11.85 -19.45 -28.88
C GLU A 78 -12.73 -18.67 -27.91
N LEU A 79 -13.73 -19.31 -27.27
CA LEU A 79 -14.57 -18.67 -26.26
C LEU A 79 -13.77 -18.28 -25.01
N HIS A 80 -12.89 -19.16 -24.53
CA HIS A 80 -12.00 -18.86 -23.40
C HIS A 80 -11.05 -17.70 -23.71
N GLU A 81 -10.44 -17.68 -24.90
CA GLU A 81 -9.59 -16.59 -25.35
C GLU A 81 -10.38 -15.28 -25.51
N ALA A 82 -11.59 -15.34 -26.07
CA ALA A 82 -12.47 -14.17 -26.20
C ALA A 82 -12.86 -13.60 -24.83
N GLN A 83 -13.19 -14.46 -23.85
CA GLN A 83 -13.47 -14.05 -22.48
C GLN A 83 -12.23 -13.51 -21.76
N ARG A 84 -11.06 -14.12 -21.97
CA ARG A 84 -9.76 -13.62 -21.45
C ARG A 84 -9.48 -12.21 -21.99
N ARG A 85 -9.60 -11.99 -23.30
CA ARG A 85 -9.43 -10.67 -23.94
C ARG A 85 -10.38 -9.64 -23.35
N LYS A 86 -11.66 -9.97 -23.17
CA LYS A 86 -12.63 -9.04 -22.55
C LYS A 86 -12.26 -8.67 -21.10
N ARG A 87 -11.83 -9.64 -20.28
CA ARG A 87 -11.39 -9.39 -18.89
C ARG A 87 -10.14 -8.52 -18.83
N VAL A 88 -9.16 -8.82 -19.68
CA VAL A 88 -7.94 -8.03 -19.83
C VAL A 88 -8.26 -6.60 -20.27
N GLN A 89 -9.07 -6.42 -21.32
CA GLN A 89 -9.44 -5.10 -21.82
C GLN A 89 -10.18 -4.27 -20.76
N ALA A 90 -11.05 -4.91 -19.97
CA ALA A 90 -11.70 -4.24 -18.84
C ALA A 90 -10.69 -3.77 -17.78
N ARG A 91 -9.71 -4.61 -17.41
CA ARG A 91 -8.64 -4.20 -16.48
C ARG A 91 -7.76 -3.09 -17.04
N VAL A 92 -7.38 -3.17 -18.32
CA VAL A 92 -6.59 -2.12 -19.00
C VAL A 92 -7.35 -0.80 -19.04
N ARG A 93 -8.66 -0.82 -19.34
CA ARG A 93 -9.50 0.39 -19.29
C ARG A 93 -9.52 0.99 -17.89
N ASP A 94 -9.71 0.17 -16.86
CA ASP A 94 -9.72 0.64 -15.47
C ASP A 94 -8.37 1.28 -15.09
N ILE A 95 -7.23 0.72 -15.54
CA ILE A 95 -5.91 1.31 -15.38
C ILE A 95 -5.81 2.66 -16.09
N LEU A 96 -6.26 2.77 -17.35
CA LEU A 96 -6.20 4.03 -18.11
C LEU A 96 -7.03 5.15 -17.47
N VAL A 97 -8.25 4.83 -17.01
CA VAL A 97 -9.10 5.77 -16.27
C VAL A 97 -8.42 6.19 -14.97
N TYR A 98 -7.77 5.25 -14.28
CA TYR A 98 -7.03 5.54 -13.05
C TYR A 98 -5.79 6.42 -13.29
N CYS A 99 -5.05 6.20 -14.39
CA CYS A 99 -3.94 7.07 -14.79
C CYS A 99 -4.42 8.49 -15.11
N ALA A 100 -5.59 8.65 -15.75
CA ALA A 100 -6.19 9.96 -15.99
C ALA A 100 -6.56 10.66 -14.67
N TYR A 101 -7.15 9.92 -13.72
CA TYR A 101 -7.39 10.41 -12.37
C TYR A 101 -6.10 10.86 -11.68
N LEU A 102 -5.04 10.05 -11.71
CA LEU A 102 -3.75 10.38 -11.09
C LEU A 102 -3.14 11.64 -11.70
N TYR A 103 -3.24 11.83 -13.01
CA TYR A 103 -2.77 13.04 -13.69
C TYR A 103 -3.53 14.28 -13.20
N ILE A 104 -4.86 14.20 -13.10
CA ILE A 104 -5.69 15.32 -12.61
C ILE A 104 -5.44 15.57 -11.12
N PHE A 105 -5.30 14.51 -10.32
CA PHE A 105 -4.93 14.59 -8.91
C PHE A 105 -3.56 15.28 -8.74
N TRP A 106 -2.57 14.95 -9.59
CA TRP A 106 -1.27 15.60 -9.59
C TRP A 106 -1.38 17.10 -9.92
N ILE A 107 -2.16 17.47 -10.95
CA ILE A 107 -2.38 18.89 -11.28
C ILE A 107 -3.07 19.64 -10.14
N THR A 108 -4.05 19.04 -9.48
CA THR A 108 -4.83 19.73 -8.43
C THR A 108 -4.08 19.88 -7.11
N THR A 109 -3.35 18.84 -6.68
CA THR A 109 -2.75 18.79 -5.33
C THR A 109 -1.26 19.14 -5.33
N LEU A 110 -0.52 18.73 -6.37
CA LEU A 110 0.93 18.91 -6.43
C LEU A 110 1.33 20.13 -7.25
N ALA A 111 0.44 20.76 -8.03
CA ALA A 111 0.79 21.98 -8.76
C ALA A 111 1.18 23.14 -7.84
N SER A 112 0.58 23.24 -6.65
CA SER A 112 0.95 24.23 -5.63
C SER A 112 2.31 23.99 -4.99
N HIS A 113 2.90 22.80 -5.21
CA HIS A 113 4.17 22.33 -4.64
C HIS A 113 5.27 22.16 -5.70
N LYS A 114 5.07 22.66 -6.92
CA LYS A 114 6.08 22.58 -8.00
C LYS A 114 7.31 23.45 -7.72
N ASP A 115 7.12 24.54 -6.99
CA ASP A 115 8.17 25.52 -6.73
C ASP A 115 8.83 25.29 -5.37
N ALA A 116 10.15 25.36 -5.31
CA ALA A 116 10.90 25.31 -4.05
C ALA A 116 10.88 26.64 -3.27
N SER A 117 10.36 27.73 -3.88
CA SER A 117 10.35 29.07 -3.29
C SER A 117 9.68 29.16 -1.90
N PRO A 118 8.54 28.50 -1.62
CA PRO A 118 7.94 28.50 -0.28
C PRO A 118 8.83 27.87 0.79
N TYR A 119 9.63 26.85 0.43
CA TYR A 119 10.60 26.25 1.33
C TYR A 119 11.71 27.25 1.68
N TYR A 120 12.31 27.90 0.68
CA TYR A 120 13.35 28.90 0.91
C TYR A 120 12.83 30.12 1.70
N PHE A 121 11.60 30.56 1.42
CA PHE A 121 10.97 31.64 2.18
C PHE A 121 10.84 31.29 3.67
N THR A 122 10.32 30.09 3.96
CA THR A 122 10.16 29.59 5.33
C THR A 122 11.51 29.41 6.02
N ARG A 123 12.50 28.83 5.32
CA ARG A 123 13.85 28.62 5.86
C ARG A 123 14.58 29.92 6.16
N SER A 124 14.48 30.92 5.27
CA SER A 124 15.11 32.23 5.48
C SER A 124 14.47 32.99 6.64
N LEU A 125 13.14 32.92 6.81
CA LEU A 125 12.47 33.50 7.97
C LEU A 125 12.90 32.79 9.27
N ARG A 126 12.95 31.46 9.26
CA ARG A 126 13.39 30.67 10.41
C ARG A 126 14.82 31.03 10.81
N GLY A 127 15.75 31.05 9.86
CA GLY A 127 17.16 31.40 10.12
C GLY A 127 17.37 32.82 10.62
N LEU A 128 16.50 33.78 10.25
CA LEU A 128 16.58 35.15 10.74
C LEU A 128 16.36 35.26 12.27
N PHE A 129 15.52 34.41 12.84
CA PHE A 129 15.18 34.48 14.27
C PHE A 129 15.86 33.39 15.10
N GLU A 130 16.21 32.25 14.51
CA GLU A 130 16.82 31.11 15.22
C GLU A 130 18.35 31.11 15.14
N ASP A 131 18.91 31.30 13.94
CA ASP A 131 20.34 31.15 13.66
C ASP A 131 21.13 32.45 13.90
N THR A 132 20.46 33.57 14.16
CA THR A 132 21.13 34.85 14.40
C THR A 132 21.83 34.86 15.76
N LEU A 133 23.13 35.14 15.72
CA LEU A 133 23.96 35.23 16.91
C LEU A 133 23.69 36.52 17.67
N PHE A 134 23.48 36.42 18.98
CA PHE A 134 23.32 37.57 19.86
C PHE A 134 24.12 37.41 21.14
N THR A 135 24.43 38.54 21.78
CA THR A 135 25.22 38.59 23.02
C THR A 135 24.35 39.07 24.17
N VAL A 136 24.50 38.41 25.32
CA VAL A 136 23.85 38.81 26.57
C VAL A 136 24.75 39.79 27.31
N ARG A 137 24.17 40.77 28.02
CA ARG A 137 24.95 41.73 28.81
C ARG A 137 25.83 40.99 29.83
N GLY A 138 27.14 41.18 29.74
CA GLY A 138 28.11 40.54 30.64
C GLY A 138 28.67 39.19 30.15
N SER A 139 28.25 38.69 28.98
CA SER A 139 28.85 37.53 28.33
C SER A 139 29.46 37.89 26.96
N ALA A 140 30.69 37.47 26.72
CA ALA A 140 31.39 37.68 25.44
C ALA A 140 31.09 36.58 24.42
N THR A 141 30.51 35.44 24.83
CA THR A 141 30.21 34.34 23.92
C THR A 141 28.87 34.58 23.22
N PRO A 142 28.84 34.64 21.88
CA PRO A 142 27.58 34.72 21.16
C PRO A 142 26.78 33.42 21.31
N ILE A 143 25.47 33.55 21.47
CA ILE A 143 24.53 32.42 21.61
C ILE A 143 23.47 32.48 20.51
N THR A 144 22.85 31.33 20.23
CA THR A 144 21.71 31.20 19.30
C THR A 144 20.38 31.03 20.05
N PHE A 145 19.27 30.96 19.32
CA PHE A 145 17.95 30.72 19.93
C PHE A 145 17.87 29.39 20.70
N HIS A 146 18.50 28.32 20.19
CA HIS A 146 18.47 27.00 20.82
C HIS A 146 19.29 26.93 22.12
N ASP A 147 20.20 27.88 22.34
CA ASP A 147 21.07 27.95 23.53
C ASP A 147 20.47 28.76 24.69
N ILE A 148 19.24 29.28 24.53
CA ILE A 148 18.55 30.08 25.55
C ILE A 148 18.24 29.21 26.77
N ARG A 149 18.76 29.61 27.94
CA ARG A 149 18.61 28.86 29.20
C ARG A 149 18.12 29.68 30.39
N SER A 150 18.19 31.01 30.32
CA SER A 150 17.81 31.92 31.41
C SER A 150 16.84 33.01 30.93
N THR A 151 16.16 33.66 31.86
CA THR A 151 15.26 34.80 31.58
C THR A 151 15.99 35.97 30.94
N ASP A 152 17.24 36.21 31.32
CA ASP A 152 18.07 37.27 30.72
C ASP A 152 18.39 36.98 29.26
N HIS A 153 18.61 35.70 28.91
CA HIS A 153 18.79 35.29 27.52
C HIS A 153 17.52 35.54 26.70
N VAL A 154 16.33 35.29 27.28
CA VAL A 154 15.04 35.59 26.63
C VAL A 154 14.90 37.08 26.37
N HIS A 155 15.17 37.93 27.37
CA HIS A 155 15.11 39.38 27.19
C HIS A 155 16.12 39.90 26.17
N ALA A 156 17.34 39.35 26.16
CA ALA A 156 18.34 39.67 25.15
C ALA A 156 17.90 39.26 23.73
N TRP A 157 17.24 38.11 23.59
CA TRP A 157 16.68 37.68 22.30
C TRP A 157 15.53 38.59 21.83
N LEU A 158 14.63 38.99 22.74
CA LEU A 158 13.54 39.93 22.45
C LEU A 158 14.06 41.31 22.00
N GLN A 159 15.17 41.79 22.59
CA GLN A 159 15.73 43.11 22.27
C GLN A 159 16.68 43.10 21.06
N GLY A 160 17.33 41.96 20.78
CA GLY A 160 18.27 41.82 19.68
C GLY A 160 17.62 41.19 18.44
N PRO A 161 17.75 39.86 18.23
CA PRO A 161 17.24 39.14 17.08
C PRO A 161 15.80 39.46 16.68
N LEU A 162 14.86 39.55 17.65
CA LEU A 162 13.46 39.80 17.34
C LEU A 162 13.25 41.19 16.72
N LEU A 163 13.74 42.25 17.38
CA LEU A 163 13.59 43.62 16.89
C LEU A 163 14.41 43.87 15.62
N ALA A 164 15.63 43.31 15.54
CA ALA A 164 16.47 43.42 14.35
C ALA A 164 15.86 42.69 13.14
N GLY A 165 15.26 41.51 13.36
CA GLY A 165 14.58 40.76 12.31
C GLY A 165 13.30 41.45 11.81
N LEU A 166 12.56 42.09 12.70
CA LEU A 166 11.30 42.79 12.37
C LEU A 166 11.52 44.19 11.77
N TYR A 167 12.50 44.95 12.28
CA TYR A 167 12.66 46.38 11.95
C TYR A 167 14.07 46.78 11.49
N GLY A 168 15.05 45.87 11.50
CA GLY A 168 16.48 46.20 11.38
C GLY A 168 16.96 46.60 9.98
N ASN A 169 16.11 46.56 8.95
CA ASN A 169 16.50 46.90 7.58
C ASN A 169 15.47 47.84 6.94
N SER A 170 15.31 49.02 7.54
CA SER A 170 14.40 50.06 7.04
C SER A 170 14.97 50.74 5.80
N THR A 171 14.72 50.18 4.62
CA THR A 171 14.33 51.06 3.50
C THR A 171 12.95 51.67 3.84
N PRO A 172 12.60 52.85 3.31
CA PRO A 172 11.47 53.66 3.81
C PRO A 172 10.07 53.08 3.52
N THR A 173 9.95 51.79 3.20
CA THR A 173 8.68 51.07 3.13
C THR A 173 8.45 50.32 4.44
N THR A 174 7.67 50.95 5.31
CA THR A 174 7.23 50.47 6.63
C THR A 174 6.64 49.06 6.57
N GLY A 175 6.97 48.21 7.56
CA GLY A 175 6.36 46.89 7.76
C GLY A 175 6.91 45.73 6.91
N THR A 176 8.11 45.88 6.32
CA THR A 176 8.73 44.83 5.50
C THR A 176 9.80 44.03 6.25
N VAL A 177 9.67 42.71 6.21
CA VAL A 177 10.61 41.70 6.74
C VAL A 177 11.37 41.10 5.56
N LEU A 178 12.64 40.70 5.74
CA LEU A 178 13.51 40.18 4.67
C LEU A 178 13.66 41.15 3.48
N GLY A 179 13.99 42.42 3.75
CA GLY A 179 14.39 43.38 2.72
C GLY A 179 13.30 43.70 1.68
N GLY A 180 12.02 43.64 2.06
CA GLY A 180 10.89 44.03 1.20
C GLY A 180 10.00 42.88 0.70
N THR A 181 10.45 41.62 0.84
CA THR A 181 9.74 40.46 0.24
C THR A 181 8.68 39.85 1.15
N GLY A 182 8.90 39.87 2.46
CA GLY A 182 7.89 39.52 3.47
C GLY A 182 7.22 40.78 3.99
N GLN A 183 5.89 40.77 4.07
CA GLN A 183 5.11 41.83 4.71
C GLN A 183 4.59 41.31 6.04
N LEU A 184 4.81 42.05 7.12
CA LEU A 184 4.20 41.75 8.40
C LEU A 184 2.67 41.86 8.26
N VAL A 185 1.91 40.96 8.87
CA VAL A 185 0.44 40.97 8.86
C VAL A 185 -0.04 41.25 10.28
N GLY A 186 -0.59 42.44 10.50
CA GLY A 186 -1.01 42.86 11.83
C GLY A 186 0.16 43.22 12.76
N ALA A 187 -0.13 43.32 14.06
CA ALA A 187 0.87 43.50 15.11
C ALA A 187 1.57 42.17 15.47
N VAL A 188 2.74 42.25 16.12
CA VAL A 188 3.38 41.08 16.73
C VAL A 188 2.85 40.92 18.15
N SER A 189 2.44 39.71 18.51
CA SER A 189 1.93 39.43 19.86
C SER A 189 2.99 38.75 20.73
N ILE A 190 3.08 39.21 21.97
CA ILE A 190 3.87 38.60 23.04
C ILE A 190 2.87 38.22 24.14
N GLY A 191 2.63 36.94 24.33
CA GLY A 191 1.68 36.40 25.29
C GLY A 191 2.34 35.60 26.40
N THR A 192 1.82 35.66 27.62
CA THR A 192 2.27 34.82 28.74
C THR A 192 1.15 34.04 29.39
N LEU A 193 1.52 32.88 29.93
CA LEU A 193 0.72 32.12 30.89
C LEU A 193 1.38 32.11 32.25
N ARG A 194 0.56 32.28 33.28
CA ARG A 194 1.01 32.40 34.67
C ARG A 194 0.21 31.47 35.56
N VAL A 195 0.83 31.02 36.64
CA VAL A 195 0.20 30.15 37.63
C VAL A 195 0.11 30.83 38.99
N GLN A 196 -0.87 30.42 39.78
CA GLN A 196 -1.08 30.91 41.13
C GLN A 196 0.04 30.47 42.08
N ARG A 197 0.28 31.33 43.06
CA ARG A 197 1.23 31.11 44.16
C ARG A 197 0.55 30.31 45.26
N HIS A 198 1.20 29.28 45.78
CA HIS A 198 0.76 28.51 46.94
C HIS A 198 1.90 28.27 47.92
N ASP A 199 1.56 27.95 49.17
CA ASP A 199 2.53 27.56 50.20
C ASP A 199 2.95 26.09 49.97
N CYS A 200 4.26 25.85 49.91
CA CYS A 200 4.84 24.52 49.74
C CYS A 200 5.87 24.17 50.81
N THR A 201 5.85 24.87 51.94
CA THR A 201 6.71 24.58 53.10
C THR A 201 6.65 23.12 53.52
N SER A 202 5.47 22.51 53.48
CA SER A 202 5.23 21.12 53.86
C SER A 202 5.90 20.08 52.94
N ALA A 203 6.34 20.47 51.73
CA ALA A 203 7.04 19.59 50.81
C ALA A 203 8.54 19.41 51.16
N LEU A 204 9.08 20.29 52.01
CA LEU A 204 10.49 20.22 52.44
C LEU A 204 10.66 19.15 53.52
N PRO A 205 11.78 18.39 53.53
CA PRO A 205 12.06 17.41 54.58
C PRO A 205 12.10 18.07 55.97
N ALA A 206 11.58 17.35 56.97
CA ALA A 206 11.59 17.81 58.36
C ALA A 206 13.03 18.12 58.83
N GLY A 207 13.24 19.33 59.39
CA GLY A 207 14.54 19.80 59.88
C GLY A 207 15.34 20.70 58.92
N VAL A 208 14.88 20.91 57.68
CA VAL A 208 15.50 21.84 56.72
C VAL A 208 15.01 23.29 56.90
N VAL A 209 13.81 23.45 57.45
CA VAL A 209 13.12 24.74 57.56
C VAL A 209 13.14 25.18 59.02
N ALA A 210 13.65 26.39 59.29
CA ALA A 210 13.45 27.04 60.58
C ALA A 210 11.96 27.41 60.72
N ASP A 211 11.38 27.32 61.93
CA ASP A 211 9.94 27.47 62.21
C ASP A 211 9.25 28.77 61.70
N SER A 212 9.98 29.69 61.05
CA SER A 212 9.49 30.99 60.57
C SER A 212 9.66 31.28 59.07
N SER A 213 10.19 30.38 58.22
CA SER A 213 10.34 30.65 56.77
C SER A 213 9.27 29.97 55.92
N THR A 214 8.37 30.77 55.33
CA THR A 214 7.39 30.31 54.35
C THR A 214 7.97 30.27 52.94
N TYR A 215 8.07 29.09 52.35
CA TYR A 215 8.46 28.88 50.96
C TYR A 215 7.23 28.83 50.05
N TYR A 216 7.30 29.56 48.95
CA TYR A 216 6.22 29.65 47.99
C TYR A 216 6.56 28.93 46.71
N CYS A 217 5.61 28.13 46.22
CA CYS A 217 5.70 27.41 44.97
C CYS A 217 4.63 27.90 43.98
N TYR A 218 4.82 27.51 42.73
CA TYR A 218 4.02 27.95 41.60
C TYR A 218 3.53 26.73 40.82
N GLY A 219 2.24 26.68 40.49
CA GLY A 219 1.64 25.59 39.71
C GLY A 219 0.91 24.55 40.56
N THR A 220 0.78 23.33 40.03
CA THR A 220 0.08 22.23 40.73
C THR A 220 0.81 21.75 41.98
N THR A 221 0.06 21.32 43.00
CA THR A 221 0.60 20.78 44.24
C THR A 221 1.39 19.49 43.95
N GLY A 222 2.69 19.50 44.25
CA GLY A 222 3.61 18.37 44.04
C GLY A 222 4.53 18.51 42.83
N ALA A 223 3.99 18.60 41.61
CA ALA A 223 4.79 18.61 40.38
C ALA A 223 5.13 20.02 39.84
N GLY A 224 4.43 21.07 40.29
CA GLY A 224 4.64 22.45 39.82
C GLY A 224 4.29 22.67 38.34
N LEU A 225 3.48 21.77 37.75
CA LEU A 225 3.09 21.83 36.34
C LEU A 225 2.02 22.90 36.12
N PHE A 226 1.85 23.30 34.87
CA PHE A 226 0.74 24.15 34.45
C PHE A 226 -0.55 23.31 34.34
N SER A 227 -1.64 23.80 34.94
CA SER A 227 -3.01 23.34 34.71
C SER A 227 -3.92 24.55 34.62
N THR A 228 -5.04 24.42 33.91
CA THR A 228 -6.06 25.47 33.82
C THR A 228 -6.65 25.85 35.16
N ASP A 229 -6.68 24.92 36.12
CA ASP A 229 -7.26 25.16 37.46
C ASP A 229 -6.37 26.05 38.34
N VAL A 230 -5.06 26.04 38.10
CA VAL A 230 -4.06 26.81 38.86
C VAL A 230 -3.60 28.04 38.09
N GLU A 231 -4.28 28.40 37.01
CA GLU A 231 -3.96 29.57 36.21
C GLU A 231 -4.23 30.86 37.00
N SER A 232 -3.30 31.82 36.92
CA SER A 232 -3.45 33.12 37.56
C SER A 232 -4.12 34.11 36.62
N THR A 233 -5.26 34.67 37.03
CA THR A 233 -6.00 35.70 36.29
C THR A 233 -5.83 37.10 36.87
N SER A 234 -5.14 37.25 38.00
CA SER A 234 -4.87 38.54 38.63
C SER A 234 -3.92 39.39 37.79
N ALA A 235 -4.21 40.69 37.69
CA ALA A 235 -3.30 41.64 37.07
C ALA A 235 -1.96 41.72 37.85
N PHE A 236 -0.86 42.05 37.14
CA PHE A 236 0.48 42.17 37.72
C PHE A 236 1.31 43.30 37.09
N GLY A 237 2.43 43.69 37.72
CA GLY A 237 3.32 44.79 37.26
C GLY A 237 4.06 45.53 38.38
N SER A 238 4.72 46.63 38.06
CA SER A 238 5.61 47.41 38.95
C SER A 238 4.85 48.42 39.86
N LYS A 239 3.58 48.74 39.57
CA LYS A 239 2.69 49.60 40.39
C LYS A 239 1.80 48.77 41.34
N ASN A 240 0.56 49.19 41.63
CA ASN A 240 -0.49 48.41 42.32
C ASN A 240 -0.87 47.08 41.59
N GLY A 241 -0.02 46.57 40.69
CA GLY A 241 -0.24 45.35 39.93
C GLY A 241 -1.19 45.48 38.75
N SER A 242 -1.31 46.65 38.10
CA SER A 242 -2.27 46.87 37.00
C SER A 242 -1.66 47.16 35.63
N ASP A 243 -0.34 47.00 35.47
CA ASP A 243 0.33 47.29 34.20
C ASP A 243 -0.01 46.22 33.13
N PHE A 244 -0.21 44.97 33.56
CA PHE A 244 -0.64 43.85 32.72
C PHE A 244 -1.94 43.26 33.24
N ALA A 245 -3.01 43.47 32.48
CA ALA A 245 -4.34 42.94 32.78
C ALA A 245 -4.61 41.68 31.96
N TYR A 246 -5.26 40.70 32.60
CA TYR A 246 -5.77 39.50 31.94
C TYR A 246 -6.91 39.91 30.99
N ASP A 247 -6.95 39.30 29.80
CA ASP A 247 -8.04 39.50 28.82
C ASP A 247 -8.21 40.94 28.29
N HIS A 248 -7.16 41.76 28.33
CA HIS A 248 -7.24 43.17 27.90
C HIS A 248 -7.22 43.37 26.38
N VAL A 249 -6.36 42.64 25.67
CA VAL A 249 -6.11 42.86 24.24
C VAL A 249 -6.97 41.97 23.35
N ALA A 250 -7.17 40.71 23.75
CA ALA A 250 -7.90 39.72 22.97
C ALA A 250 -8.67 38.80 23.92
N SER A 251 -9.91 38.48 23.55
CA SER A 251 -10.77 37.59 24.34
C SER A 251 -10.14 36.21 24.49
N VAL A 252 -9.68 35.87 25.69
CA VAL A 252 -9.06 34.57 26.02
C VAL A 252 -10.07 33.44 25.81
N ALA A 253 -11.34 33.67 26.19
CA ALA A 253 -12.42 32.71 25.97
C ALA A 253 -12.63 32.42 24.48
N SER A 254 -12.66 33.46 23.63
CA SER A 254 -12.78 33.31 22.18
C SER A 254 -11.58 32.58 21.57
N CYS A 255 -10.37 32.83 22.08
CA CYS A 255 -9.18 32.13 21.60
C CYS A 255 -9.21 30.64 21.96
N ARG A 256 -9.59 30.29 23.20
CA ARG A 256 -9.60 28.91 23.70
C ARG A 256 -10.69 28.03 23.10
N THR A 257 -11.81 28.61 22.63
CA THR A 257 -12.88 27.85 21.96
C THR A 257 -12.51 27.47 20.53
N LYS A 258 -11.51 28.12 19.92
CA LYS A 258 -11.02 27.74 18.60
C LYS A 258 -10.30 26.39 18.65
N PHE A 259 -10.59 25.53 17.68
CA PHE A 259 -9.85 24.29 17.47
C PHE A 259 -8.38 24.59 17.16
N PHE A 260 -7.48 23.72 17.62
CA PHE A 260 -6.03 23.85 17.42
C PHE A 260 -5.41 25.17 17.92
N SER A 261 -6.10 25.85 18.84
CA SER A 261 -5.56 27.01 19.55
C SER A 261 -4.51 26.64 20.60
N THR A 262 -4.50 25.39 21.04
CA THR A 262 -3.53 24.82 21.98
C THR A 262 -2.13 24.79 21.38
N ILE A 263 -1.15 25.11 22.21
CA ILE A 263 0.25 25.20 21.89
C ILE A 263 0.93 23.96 22.46
N ALA A 264 1.50 23.13 21.59
CA ALA A 264 2.32 22.02 22.02
C ALA A 264 3.79 22.43 21.97
N SER A 265 4.54 22.08 23.01
CA SER A 265 5.99 22.18 22.98
C SER A 265 6.59 21.07 22.13
N GLU A 266 7.66 21.37 21.40
CA GLU A 266 8.51 20.33 20.83
C GLU A 266 9.41 19.70 21.89
N THR A 267 9.80 20.50 22.89
CA THR A 267 10.75 20.11 23.92
C THR A 267 10.08 19.52 25.13
N SER A 268 8.84 19.81 25.47
CA SER A 268 8.12 19.12 26.56
C SER A 268 6.92 18.37 26.01
N THR A 269 6.41 17.36 26.74
CA THR A 269 5.11 16.76 26.40
C THR A 269 3.94 17.61 26.89
N ALA A 270 4.19 18.86 27.33
CA ALA A 270 3.18 19.75 27.86
C ALA A 270 2.46 20.50 26.74
N THR A 271 1.17 20.71 26.94
CA THR A 271 0.31 21.49 26.05
C THR A 271 -0.26 22.68 26.82
N TYR A 272 -0.22 23.85 26.22
CA TYR A 272 -0.64 25.09 26.81
C TYR A 272 -1.84 25.69 26.04
N PRO A 273 -2.82 26.29 26.73
CA PRO A 273 -3.89 27.03 26.07
C PRO A 273 -3.39 28.36 25.50
N CYS A 274 -4.28 29.13 24.87
CA CYS A 274 -3.97 30.51 24.48
C CYS A 274 -3.50 31.34 25.70
N PRO A 275 -2.49 32.21 25.51
CA PRO A 275 -1.98 33.09 26.55
C PRO A 275 -3.06 34.06 27.07
N GLY A 276 -3.05 34.30 28.39
CA GLY A 276 -4.03 35.14 29.07
C GLY A 276 -3.64 36.62 29.15
N PHE A 277 -2.34 36.89 29.21
CA PHE A 277 -1.78 38.23 29.23
C PHE A 277 -1.05 38.47 27.92
N VAL A 278 -1.54 39.37 27.09
CA VAL A 278 -0.98 39.63 25.75
C VAL A 278 -0.58 41.09 25.63
N GLN A 279 0.64 41.33 25.17
CA GLN A 279 1.14 42.64 24.77
C GLN A 279 1.37 42.66 23.26
N LEU A 280 1.00 43.76 22.61
CA LEU A 280 1.25 43.97 21.19
C LEU A 280 2.46 44.87 20.96
N LEU A 281 3.24 44.55 19.93
CA LEU A 281 4.24 45.45 19.36
C LEU A 281 3.63 46.19 18.16
N SER A 282 3.93 47.49 18.05
CA SER A 282 3.44 48.32 16.94
C SER A 282 3.96 47.81 15.60
N HIS A 283 3.11 47.81 14.58
CA HIS A 283 3.43 47.29 13.25
C HIS A 283 4.53 48.10 12.53
N ALA A 284 4.50 49.43 12.61
CA ALA A 284 5.36 50.31 11.84
C ALA A 284 6.47 51.02 12.64
N ASN A 285 6.24 51.27 13.94
CA ASN A 285 7.12 52.12 14.74
C ASN A 285 8.15 51.31 15.53
N ALA A 286 9.37 51.21 14.97
CA ALA A 286 10.48 50.49 15.61
C ALA A 286 10.85 51.04 17.00
N SER A 287 10.84 52.37 17.17
CA SER A 287 11.11 53.02 18.46
C SER A 287 10.03 52.73 19.52
N ALA A 288 8.75 52.68 19.11
CA ALA A 288 7.67 52.32 20.01
C ALA A 288 7.73 50.84 20.40
N ALA A 289 8.08 49.96 19.46
CA ALA A 289 8.27 48.54 19.71
C ALA A 289 9.45 48.29 20.65
N SER A 290 10.59 48.96 20.46
CA SER A 290 11.76 48.81 21.35
C SER A 290 11.49 49.32 22.77
N LEU A 291 10.74 50.42 22.91
CA LEU A 291 10.27 50.92 24.20
C LEU A 291 9.27 49.96 24.87
N SER A 292 8.38 49.33 24.10
CA SER A 292 7.46 48.32 24.63
C SER A 292 8.23 47.11 25.19
N VAL A 293 9.19 46.58 24.43
CA VAL A 293 10.04 45.45 24.87
C VAL A 293 10.88 45.81 26.09
N SER A 294 11.44 47.02 26.17
CA SER A 294 12.20 47.45 27.34
C SER A 294 11.30 47.62 28.57
N ASN A 295 10.06 48.11 28.39
CA ASN A 295 9.07 48.18 29.45
C ASN A 295 8.66 46.80 29.96
N LEU A 296 8.54 45.78 29.10
CA LEU A 296 8.27 44.41 29.52
C LEU A 296 9.34 43.88 30.48
N GLN A 297 10.62 44.18 30.22
CA GLN A 297 11.71 43.81 31.13
C GLN A 297 11.67 44.65 32.42
N ALA A 298 11.50 45.97 32.30
CA ALA A 298 11.53 46.88 33.45
C ALA A 298 10.40 46.64 34.47
N HIS A 299 9.24 46.19 34.00
CA HIS A 299 8.07 45.91 34.85
C HIS A 299 7.91 44.43 35.22
N GLY A 300 8.93 43.59 34.96
CA GLY A 300 8.92 42.19 35.36
C GLY A 300 7.86 41.35 34.68
N TYR A 301 7.67 41.50 33.36
CA TYR A 301 6.66 40.75 32.60
C TYR A 301 6.87 39.22 32.68
N VAL A 302 8.13 38.79 32.77
CA VAL A 302 8.53 37.40 33.03
C VAL A 302 9.06 37.31 34.46
N ASP A 303 8.44 36.46 35.27
CA ASP A 303 8.87 36.21 36.65
C ASP A 303 8.71 34.71 37.01
N ALA A 304 8.94 34.36 38.27
CA ALA A 304 8.87 32.99 38.76
C ALA A 304 7.47 32.32 38.60
N ALA A 305 6.40 33.11 38.43
CA ALA A 305 5.06 32.59 38.20
C ALA A 305 4.76 32.32 36.72
N THR A 306 5.59 32.84 35.80
CA THR A 306 5.44 32.63 34.37
C THR A 306 5.78 31.18 34.03
N ARG A 307 4.91 30.50 33.27
CA ARG A 307 5.13 29.14 32.77
C ARG A 307 5.47 29.10 31.30
N THR A 308 4.90 30.01 30.51
CA THR A 308 5.25 30.15 29.11
C THR A 308 5.24 31.61 28.67
N LEU A 309 6.11 31.91 27.71
CA LEU A 309 6.11 33.14 26.93
C LEU A 309 6.03 32.74 25.44
N LEU A 310 4.98 33.17 24.76
CA LEU A 310 4.74 32.95 23.34
C LEU A 310 4.96 34.25 22.58
N VAL A 311 5.76 34.21 21.53
CA VAL A 311 5.85 35.28 20.54
C VAL A 311 5.30 34.77 19.22
N GLU A 312 4.25 35.42 18.72
CA GLU A 312 3.61 35.05 17.45
C GLU A 312 3.73 36.18 16.42
N ILE A 313 4.29 35.83 15.26
CA ILE A 313 4.58 36.73 14.15
C ILE A 313 3.94 36.17 12.89
N ASN A 314 3.18 36.99 12.18
CA ASN A 314 2.56 36.63 10.92
C ASN A 314 3.24 37.37 9.77
N VAL A 315 3.82 36.66 8.80
CA VAL A 315 4.49 37.26 7.65
C VAL A 315 3.89 36.71 6.36
N ALA A 316 3.32 37.59 5.54
CA ALA A 316 2.78 37.25 4.23
C ALA A 316 3.76 37.58 3.12
N ASN A 317 3.83 36.72 2.11
CA ASN A 317 4.48 37.00 0.84
C ASN A 317 3.42 37.06 -0.26
N VAL A 318 3.20 38.26 -0.80
CA VAL A 318 2.17 38.53 -1.79
C VAL A 318 2.45 37.81 -3.12
N MET A 319 3.71 37.71 -3.53
CA MET A 319 4.10 37.06 -4.78
C MET A 319 3.88 35.54 -4.73
N LEU A 320 4.20 34.93 -3.59
CA LEU A 320 3.99 33.50 -3.37
C LEU A 320 2.53 33.17 -2.99
N ARG A 321 1.71 34.17 -2.63
CA ARG A 321 0.36 34.00 -2.04
C ARG A 321 0.40 33.02 -0.87
N ARG A 322 1.34 33.23 0.04
CA ARG A 322 1.55 32.41 1.23
C ARG A 322 1.72 33.29 2.45
N ILE A 323 1.25 32.79 3.59
CA ILE A 323 1.50 33.37 4.90
C ILE A 323 2.27 32.35 5.74
N VAL A 324 3.25 32.84 6.48
CA VAL A 324 4.04 32.08 7.44
C VAL A 324 3.72 32.62 8.83
N VAL A 325 3.31 31.72 9.72
CA VAL A 325 3.08 31.98 11.14
C VAL A 325 4.28 31.42 11.90
N LEU A 326 5.07 32.31 12.49
CA LEU A 326 6.20 31.97 13.33
C LEU A 326 5.73 32.03 14.79
N ARG A 327 5.93 30.94 15.52
CA ARG A 327 5.62 30.84 16.95
C ARG A 327 6.89 30.48 17.69
N PHE A 328 7.40 31.39 18.51
CA PHE A 328 8.51 31.12 19.42
C PHE A 328 7.93 30.95 20.82
N LEU A 329 8.14 29.78 21.40
CA LEU A 329 7.64 29.41 22.72
C LEU A 329 8.81 29.20 23.66
N PHE A 330 8.85 29.99 24.71
CA PHE A 330 9.78 29.83 25.82
C PHE A 330 9.04 29.23 27.00
N GLU A 331 9.44 28.04 27.42
CA GLU A 331 8.84 27.34 28.54
C GLU A 331 9.71 27.46 29.78
N PHE A 332 9.06 27.72 30.91
CA PHE A 332 9.69 27.87 32.21
C PHE A 332 9.25 26.69 33.08
N PRO A 333 9.94 25.53 32.98
CA PRO A 333 9.58 24.36 33.75
C PRO A 333 9.76 24.61 35.26
N PRO A 334 9.06 23.86 36.12
CA PRO A 334 9.19 23.99 37.58
C PRO A 334 10.60 23.67 38.09
N SER A 335 11.39 22.92 37.32
CA SER A 335 12.81 22.68 37.57
C SER A 335 13.69 23.93 37.42
N GLY A 336 13.14 25.04 36.90
CA GLY A 336 13.88 26.23 36.52
C GLY A 336 14.53 26.12 35.14
N GLY A 337 15.19 27.21 34.73
CA GLY A 337 15.71 27.36 33.38
C GLY A 337 14.64 27.71 32.34
N VAL A 338 15.04 27.72 31.07
CA VAL A 338 14.17 28.03 29.93
C VAL A 338 14.36 26.97 28.86
N LEU A 339 13.25 26.48 28.30
CA LEU A 339 13.24 25.57 27.15
C LEU A 339 12.67 26.32 25.94
N PRO A 340 13.52 26.73 24.97
CA PRO A 340 13.05 27.36 23.75
C PRO A 340 12.52 26.29 22.77
N SER A 341 11.40 26.58 22.13
CA SER A 341 10.87 25.80 21.01
C SER A 341 10.29 26.75 19.97
N SER A 342 10.37 26.34 18.70
CA SER A 342 9.87 27.15 17.60
C SER A 342 9.01 26.31 16.68
N ASN A 343 7.88 26.84 16.28
CA ASN A 343 7.00 26.21 15.32
C ASN A 343 6.72 27.18 14.17
N VAL A 344 6.88 26.69 12.95
CA VAL A 344 6.70 27.48 11.73
C VAL A 344 5.63 26.84 10.89
N LEU A 345 4.51 27.54 10.73
CA LEU A 345 3.35 27.07 9.99
C LEU A 345 3.22 27.85 8.68
N LEU A 346 3.09 27.15 7.56
CA LEU A 346 2.88 27.74 6.24
C LEU A 346 1.44 27.51 5.80
N ALA A 347 0.78 28.55 5.29
CA ALA A 347 -0.58 28.46 4.79
C ALA A 347 -0.78 29.27 3.51
N PRO A 348 -1.77 28.92 2.66
CA PRO A 348 -2.15 29.76 1.54
C PRO A 348 -2.66 31.12 2.02
N TYR A 349 -2.29 32.19 1.31
CA TYR A 349 -2.83 33.54 1.53
C TYR A 349 -3.52 33.98 0.24
N ALA A 350 -4.62 33.29 -0.08
CA ALA A 350 -5.38 33.48 -1.31
C ALA A 350 -6.81 33.94 -1.01
N SER A 351 -7.39 34.70 -1.93
CA SER A 351 -8.78 35.17 -1.81
C SER A 351 -9.77 34.01 -1.82
N ALA A 352 -10.86 34.16 -1.07
CA ALA A 352 -11.96 33.18 -0.99
C ALA A 352 -12.81 33.09 -2.27
N SER A 353 -12.50 33.86 -3.32
CA SER A 353 -13.25 33.89 -4.57
C SER A 353 -12.97 32.65 -5.42
N PHE A 354 -14.02 31.87 -5.73
CA PHE A 354 -13.94 30.80 -6.73
C PHE A 354 -13.65 31.40 -8.10
N ASP A 355 -12.54 31.02 -8.69
CA ASP A 355 -12.17 31.39 -10.05
C ASP A 355 -12.12 30.14 -10.92
N PHE A 356 -12.98 30.09 -11.95
CA PHE A 356 -13.13 28.91 -12.80
C PHE A 356 -11.86 28.60 -13.59
N GLU A 357 -11.10 29.63 -13.99
CA GLU A 357 -9.88 29.46 -14.77
C GLU A 357 -8.81 28.71 -13.96
N THR A 358 -8.78 28.91 -12.66
CA THR A 358 -7.82 28.28 -11.74
C THR A 358 -8.37 27.01 -11.07
N GLN A 359 -9.69 26.82 -10.98
CA GLN A 359 -10.32 25.75 -10.19
C GLN A 359 -11.05 24.65 -10.99
N TRP A 360 -11.04 24.66 -12.33
CA TRP A 360 -11.65 23.59 -13.13
C TRP A 360 -11.14 22.17 -12.78
N SER A 361 -9.86 22.07 -12.42
CA SER A 361 -9.20 20.80 -12.10
C SER A 361 -9.76 20.18 -10.81
N VAL A 362 -10.15 21.02 -9.85
CA VAL A 362 -10.82 20.61 -8.59
C VAL A 362 -12.18 20.00 -8.87
N VAL A 363 -12.98 20.62 -9.74
CA VAL A 363 -14.31 20.11 -10.13
C VAL A 363 -14.18 18.75 -10.81
N LEU A 364 -13.24 18.63 -11.75
CA LEU A 364 -12.97 17.38 -12.45
C LEU A 364 -12.52 16.27 -11.49
N LEU A 365 -11.66 16.60 -10.52
CA LEU A 365 -11.25 15.65 -9.48
C LEU A 365 -12.44 15.20 -8.62
N GLY A 366 -13.32 16.13 -8.24
CA GLY A 366 -14.55 15.82 -7.50
C GLY A 366 -15.43 14.80 -8.23
N LEU A 367 -15.54 14.91 -9.57
CA LEU A 367 -16.27 13.94 -10.39
C LEU A 367 -15.63 12.55 -10.38
N PHE A 368 -14.30 12.45 -10.38
CA PHE A 368 -13.61 11.16 -10.23
C PHE A 368 -13.89 10.51 -8.88
N TYR A 369 -13.87 11.28 -7.78
CA TYR A 369 -14.22 10.75 -6.46
C TYR A 369 -15.69 10.34 -6.38
N ALA A 370 -16.61 11.11 -6.97
CA ALA A 370 -18.01 10.71 -7.08
C ALA A 370 -18.14 9.37 -7.84
N TYR A 371 -17.42 9.20 -8.95
CA TYR A 371 -17.34 7.93 -9.68
C TYR A 371 -16.80 6.78 -8.80
N PHE A 372 -15.73 7.00 -8.03
CA PHE A 372 -15.18 5.99 -7.13
C PHE A 372 -16.12 5.61 -5.98
N VAL A 373 -16.80 6.59 -5.38
CA VAL A 373 -17.84 6.35 -4.37
C VAL A 373 -18.96 5.49 -4.97
N MET A 374 -19.46 5.85 -6.15
CA MET A 374 -20.51 5.09 -6.83
C MET A 374 -20.07 3.67 -7.18
N ARG A 375 -18.81 3.48 -7.61
CA ARG A 375 -18.22 2.17 -7.89
C ARG A 375 -18.13 1.31 -6.62
N LEU A 376 -17.69 1.90 -5.52
CA LEU A 376 -17.59 1.22 -4.22
C LEU A 376 -18.96 0.82 -3.68
N LEU A 377 -19.95 1.72 -3.77
CA LEU A 377 -21.34 1.43 -3.38
C LEU A 377 -21.99 0.35 -4.26
N TYR A 378 -21.75 0.39 -5.57
CA TYR A 378 -22.23 -0.64 -6.49
C TYR A 378 -21.65 -2.01 -6.16
N MET A 379 -20.34 -2.08 -5.93
CA MET A 379 -19.64 -3.31 -5.51
C MET A 379 -20.20 -3.83 -4.18
N GLY A 380 -20.34 -2.94 -3.18
CA GLY A 380 -20.89 -3.30 -1.88
C GLY A 380 -22.33 -3.81 -1.94
N ARG A 381 -23.18 -3.26 -2.83
CA ARG A 381 -24.56 -3.75 -3.02
C ARG A 381 -24.63 -5.09 -3.75
N ARG A 382 -23.77 -5.33 -4.73
CA ARG A 382 -23.81 -6.53 -5.57
C ARG A 382 -23.18 -7.74 -4.89
N ASP A 383 -21.97 -7.56 -4.36
CA ASP A 383 -21.13 -8.65 -3.85
C ASP A 383 -21.19 -8.74 -2.31
N GLY A 384 -21.78 -7.73 -1.65
CA GLY A 384 -21.95 -7.68 -0.20
C GLY A 384 -20.61 -7.70 0.54
N TRP A 385 -20.62 -8.31 1.72
CA TRP A 385 -19.45 -8.41 2.60
C TRP A 385 -18.31 -9.25 2.02
N GLN A 386 -18.56 -10.05 0.97
CA GLN A 386 -17.52 -10.88 0.35
C GLN A 386 -16.49 -10.03 -0.41
N ALA A 387 -16.88 -8.86 -0.93
CA ALA A 387 -15.97 -7.94 -1.60
C ALA A 387 -14.85 -7.44 -0.68
N PHE A 388 -15.18 -7.16 0.59
CA PHE A 388 -14.27 -6.60 1.60
C PHE A 388 -13.28 -7.62 2.20
N ARG A 389 -13.26 -8.87 1.72
CA ARG A 389 -12.19 -9.83 2.04
C ARG A 389 -10.87 -9.52 1.32
N SER A 390 -10.91 -8.72 0.26
CA SER A 390 -9.72 -8.28 -0.47
C SER A 390 -9.23 -6.93 0.03
N LEU A 391 -7.93 -6.63 -0.14
CA LEU A 391 -7.33 -5.37 0.33
C LEU A 391 -7.73 -4.15 -0.52
N ALA A 392 -8.09 -4.34 -1.79
CA ALA A 392 -8.38 -3.26 -2.72
C ALA A 392 -9.55 -2.34 -2.29
N PRO A 393 -10.74 -2.85 -1.88
CA PRO A 393 -11.83 -1.99 -1.41
C PRO A 393 -11.50 -1.19 -0.15
N TRP A 394 -10.65 -1.72 0.74
CA TRP A 394 -10.20 -1.01 1.93
C TRP A 394 -9.30 0.18 1.59
N VAL A 395 -8.41 0.02 0.62
CA VAL A 395 -7.59 1.12 0.09
C VAL A 395 -8.46 2.18 -0.58
N ASP A 396 -9.42 1.77 -1.42
CA ASP A 396 -10.37 2.68 -2.07
C ASP A 396 -11.20 3.48 -1.03
N ALA A 397 -11.74 2.80 -0.02
CA ALA A 397 -12.52 3.44 1.05
C ALA A 397 -11.67 4.40 1.88
N SER A 398 -10.45 4.01 2.25
CA SER A 398 -9.53 4.86 3.03
C SER A 398 -9.10 6.10 2.24
N ASN A 399 -8.87 5.95 0.94
CA ASN A 399 -8.52 7.05 0.05
C ASN A 399 -9.67 8.07 -0.06
N ILE A 400 -10.90 7.59 -0.28
CA ILE A 400 -12.10 8.42 -0.30
C ILE A 400 -12.29 9.15 1.03
N LEU A 401 -12.12 8.45 2.16
CA LEU A 401 -12.24 9.06 3.49
C LEU A 401 -11.21 10.18 3.68
N CYS A 402 -9.94 9.94 3.35
CA CYS A 402 -8.89 10.95 3.45
C CYS A 402 -9.20 12.17 2.58
N TYR A 403 -9.73 11.96 1.37
CA TYR A 403 -10.14 13.04 0.48
C TYR A 403 -11.29 13.88 1.06
N ILE A 404 -12.32 13.24 1.64
CA ILE A 404 -13.45 13.94 2.27
C ILE A 404 -12.95 14.75 3.47
N VAL A 405 -12.11 14.17 4.34
CA VAL A 405 -11.55 14.87 5.51
C VAL A 405 -10.66 16.02 5.07
N MET A 406 -9.81 15.83 4.05
CA MET A 406 -8.97 16.90 3.47
C MET A 406 -9.83 18.10 3.05
N TRP A 407 -10.94 17.88 2.33
CA TRP A 407 -11.82 18.96 1.90
C TRP A 407 -12.59 19.59 3.05
N LEU A 408 -13.06 18.79 4.02
CA LEU A 408 -13.70 19.32 5.23
C LEU A 408 -12.75 20.31 5.93
N LEU A 409 -11.49 19.92 6.14
CA LEU A 409 -10.47 20.77 6.75
C LEU A 409 -10.19 22.04 5.94
N ARG A 410 -10.19 21.98 4.59
CA ARG A 410 -10.03 23.17 3.74
C ARG A 410 -11.23 24.11 3.83
N THR A 411 -12.44 23.56 3.92
CA THR A 411 -13.65 24.37 4.08
C THR A 411 -13.69 25.05 5.45
N THR A 412 -13.33 24.36 6.52
CA THR A 412 -13.25 24.97 7.87
C THR A 412 -12.14 26.01 7.94
N MET A 413 -10.99 25.76 7.29
CA MET A 413 -9.92 26.73 7.14
C MET A 413 -10.39 28.02 6.45
N GLY A 414 -11.17 27.90 5.36
CA GLY A 414 -11.71 29.06 4.65
C GLY A 414 -12.70 29.89 5.49
N LEU A 415 -13.45 29.23 6.38
CA LEU A 415 -14.41 29.90 7.28
C LEU A 415 -13.73 30.62 8.47
N ASP A 416 -12.59 30.13 8.95
CA ASP A 416 -11.84 30.72 10.09
C ASP A 416 -10.74 31.69 9.65
N MET A 417 -10.69 32.09 8.37
CA MET A 417 -9.68 33.03 7.88
C MET A 417 -9.84 34.41 8.56
N PRO A 418 -8.82 34.91 9.29
CA PRO A 418 -8.89 36.22 9.91
C PRO A 418 -8.96 37.36 8.88
N SER A 419 -9.76 38.39 9.16
CA SER A 419 -9.94 39.56 8.29
C SER A 419 -8.92 40.69 8.54
N THR A 420 -7.81 40.41 9.23
CA THR A 420 -6.79 41.41 9.55
C THR A 420 -6.11 41.95 8.30
N GLN A 421 -6.07 43.27 8.19
CA GLN A 421 -5.36 43.96 7.10
C GLN A 421 -3.84 43.86 7.31
N LEU A 422 -3.08 43.94 6.21
CA LEU A 422 -1.61 43.90 6.23
C LEU A 422 -1.01 44.99 7.14
N GLN A 423 -1.46 46.24 6.96
CA GLN A 423 -1.00 47.41 7.73
C GLN A 423 -1.97 47.76 8.86
N SER A 424 -2.06 46.89 9.86
CA SER A 424 -2.91 47.13 11.05
C SER A 424 -2.10 46.90 12.33
N ASP A 425 -2.34 47.73 13.35
CA ASP A 425 -1.85 47.47 14.71
C ASP A 425 -2.74 46.45 15.46
N ALA A 426 -3.80 45.93 14.83
CA ALA A 426 -4.58 44.83 15.37
C ALA A 426 -3.88 43.49 15.14
N PHE A 427 -3.99 42.58 16.11
CA PHE A 427 -3.50 41.20 16.01
C PHE A 427 -4.65 40.21 15.96
N SER A 428 -4.55 39.24 15.06
CA SER A 428 -5.35 38.02 15.08
C SER A 428 -4.43 36.83 14.85
N SER A 429 -4.66 35.74 15.58
CA SER A 429 -3.85 34.54 15.42
C SER A 429 -4.22 33.82 14.13
N PHE A 430 -3.22 33.60 13.27
CA PHE A 430 -3.33 32.74 12.10
C PHE A 430 -2.92 31.30 12.39
N ALA A 431 -2.51 30.98 13.63
CA ALA A 431 -2.04 29.65 13.99
C ALA A 431 -3.12 28.56 13.82
N PRO A 432 -4.39 28.74 14.24
CA PRO A 432 -5.45 27.76 13.98
C PRO A 432 -5.65 27.54 12.47
N TYR A 433 -5.76 28.62 11.71
CA TYR A 433 -5.88 28.61 10.24
C TYR A 433 -4.75 27.81 9.57
N ALA A 434 -3.50 28.10 9.94
CA ALA A 434 -2.34 27.45 9.36
C ALA A 434 -2.23 25.98 9.78
N THR A 435 -2.63 25.64 11.01
CA THR A 435 -2.69 24.25 11.48
C THR A 435 -3.71 23.43 10.71
N PHE A 436 -4.90 24.00 10.41
CA PHE A 436 -5.87 23.35 9.53
C PHE A 436 -5.31 23.11 8.12
N SER A 437 -4.56 24.06 7.57
CA SER A 437 -3.87 23.88 6.28
C SER A 437 -2.88 22.73 6.33
N GLN A 438 -2.01 22.69 7.34
CA GLN A 438 -1.00 21.64 7.48
C GLN A 438 -1.62 20.25 7.67
N LEU A 439 -2.69 20.14 8.46
CA LEU A 439 -3.44 18.90 8.62
C LEU A 439 -4.10 18.47 7.30
N SER A 440 -4.69 19.42 6.56
CA SER A 440 -5.25 19.16 5.23
C SER A 440 -4.19 18.63 4.27
N ASP A 441 -3.01 19.24 4.24
CA ASP A 441 -1.90 18.79 3.40
C ASP A 441 -1.39 17.40 3.82
N GLY A 442 -1.43 17.07 5.12
CA GLY A 442 -1.20 15.72 5.62
C GLY A 442 -2.19 14.68 5.06
N PHE A 443 -3.49 14.99 5.03
CA PHE A 443 -4.49 14.13 4.39
C PHE A 443 -4.36 14.11 2.86
N ALA A 444 -3.90 15.19 2.24
CA ALA A 444 -3.58 15.22 0.82
C ALA A 444 -2.41 14.27 0.50
N ALA A 445 -1.37 14.27 1.34
CA ALA A 445 -0.24 13.35 1.23
C ALA A 445 -0.66 11.89 1.45
N ALA A 446 -1.51 11.62 2.44
CA ALA A 446 -2.08 10.28 2.66
C ALA A 446 -2.90 9.81 1.46
N THR A 447 -3.73 10.70 0.89
CA THR A 447 -4.50 10.44 -0.32
C THR A 447 -3.58 10.13 -1.50
N ALA A 448 -2.51 10.91 -1.71
CA ALA A 448 -1.52 10.67 -2.75
C ALA A 448 -0.86 9.29 -2.59
N PHE A 449 -0.40 8.96 -1.40
CA PHE A 449 0.21 7.66 -1.09
C PHE A 449 -0.75 6.50 -1.35
N LEU A 450 -1.99 6.59 -0.84
CA LEU A 450 -3.02 5.57 -1.06
C LEU A 450 -3.37 5.44 -2.55
N SER A 451 -3.31 6.52 -3.32
CA SER A 451 -3.57 6.47 -4.77
C SER A 451 -2.47 5.72 -5.52
N PHE A 452 -1.20 5.92 -5.16
CA PHE A 452 -0.10 5.12 -5.70
C PHE A 452 -0.14 3.67 -5.22
N LEU A 453 -0.50 3.42 -3.96
CA LEU A 453 -0.71 2.06 -3.46
C LEU A 453 -1.83 1.36 -4.24
N ARG A 454 -2.93 2.07 -4.51
CA ARG A 454 -4.02 1.55 -5.32
C ARG A 454 -3.56 1.26 -6.75
N LEU A 455 -2.77 2.13 -7.37
CA LEU A 455 -2.16 1.87 -8.67
C LEU A 455 -1.37 0.55 -8.66
N LEU A 456 -0.52 0.31 -7.66
CA LEU A 456 0.23 -0.95 -7.53
C LEU A 456 -0.70 -2.18 -7.48
N LEU A 457 -1.84 -2.08 -6.78
CA LEU A 457 -2.85 -3.14 -6.74
C LEU A 457 -3.59 -3.32 -8.08
N LEU A 458 -3.71 -2.27 -8.90
CA LEU A 458 -4.24 -2.38 -10.26
C LEU A 458 -3.23 -2.99 -11.24
N LEU A 459 -1.93 -2.89 -10.95
CA LEU A 459 -0.84 -3.45 -11.76
C LEU A 459 -0.63 -4.96 -11.52
N ASP A 460 -1.50 -5.62 -10.75
CA ASP A 460 -1.55 -7.07 -10.53
C ASP A 460 -1.73 -7.91 -11.82
N ILE A 461 -1.99 -7.25 -12.95
CA ILE A 461 -1.99 -7.87 -14.27
C ILE A 461 -0.58 -8.30 -14.71
N ILE A 462 0.47 -7.67 -14.16
CA ILE A 462 1.86 -8.05 -14.39
C ILE A 462 2.22 -9.17 -13.42
N PRO A 463 2.67 -10.36 -13.89
CA PRO A 463 2.89 -11.52 -13.02
C PRO A 463 3.92 -11.26 -11.92
N HIS A 464 4.98 -10.48 -12.20
CA HIS A 464 5.97 -10.12 -11.19
C HIS A 464 5.41 -9.19 -10.10
N VAL A 465 4.59 -8.20 -10.47
CA VAL A 465 3.95 -7.30 -9.49
C VAL A 465 2.91 -8.05 -8.68
N ALA A 466 2.13 -8.94 -9.33
CA ALA A 466 1.17 -9.80 -8.66
C ALA A 466 1.83 -10.68 -7.60
N LEU A 467 2.99 -11.28 -7.91
CA LEU A 467 3.78 -12.05 -6.95
C LEU A 467 4.16 -11.18 -5.75
N ILE A 468 4.73 -9.98 -5.97
CA ILE A 468 5.12 -9.09 -4.87
C ILE A 468 3.93 -8.71 -3.99
N VAL A 469 2.82 -8.29 -4.59
CA VAL A 469 1.58 -7.94 -3.86
C VAL A 469 1.07 -9.13 -3.06
N HIS A 470 1.03 -10.31 -3.66
CA HIS A 470 0.55 -11.51 -2.98
C HIS A 470 1.44 -11.91 -1.80
N VAL A 471 2.77 -11.84 -1.96
CA VAL A 471 3.74 -12.11 -0.91
C VAL A 471 3.57 -11.15 0.27
N VAL A 472 3.44 -9.84 0.00
CA VAL A 472 3.22 -8.82 1.03
C VAL A 472 1.89 -9.08 1.76
N VAL A 473 0.79 -9.30 1.04
CA VAL A 473 -0.52 -9.52 1.67
C VAL A 473 -0.55 -10.84 2.46
N ALA A 474 0.11 -11.88 1.98
CA ALA A 474 0.19 -13.16 2.67
C ALA A 474 1.05 -13.08 3.94
N SER A 475 2.12 -12.28 3.94
CA SER A 475 3.02 -12.15 5.09
C SER A 475 2.47 -11.26 6.20
N VAL A 476 1.53 -10.35 5.93
CA VAL A 476 0.99 -9.39 6.93
C VAL A 476 0.55 -10.09 8.22
N ALA A 477 -0.14 -11.24 8.14
CA ALA A 477 -0.62 -11.95 9.33
C ALA A 477 0.54 -12.47 10.20
N GLU A 478 1.55 -13.08 9.59
CA GLU A 478 2.72 -13.63 10.29
C GLU A 478 3.64 -12.51 10.81
N VAL A 479 3.89 -11.47 9.98
CA VAL A 479 4.72 -10.32 10.31
C VAL A 479 4.11 -9.46 11.42
N SER A 480 2.78 -9.28 11.43
CA SER A 480 2.12 -8.49 12.48
C SER A 480 2.25 -9.11 13.87
N GLY A 481 2.15 -10.44 13.99
CA GLY A 481 2.41 -11.16 15.24
C GLY A 481 3.86 -10.98 15.71
N PHE A 482 4.81 -11.10 14.78
CA PHE A 482 6.23 -10.84 15.06
C PHE A 482 6.48 -9.39 15.50
N LEU A 483 5.93 -8.38 14.79
CA LEU A 483 6.10 -6.97 15.11
C LEU A 483 5.56 -6.62 16.50
N LEU A 484 4.48 -7.26 16.95
CA LEU A 484 3.98 -7.09 18.32
C LEU A 484 5.01 -7.57 19.35
N THR A 485 5.58 -8.77 19.14
CA THR A 485 6.62 -9.31 20.04
C THR A 485 7.89 -8.46 20.04
N PHE A 486 8.33 -8.00 18.86
CA PHE A 486 9.46 -7.10 18.72
C PHE A 486 9.21 -5.76 19.42
N GLY A 487 8.04 -5.15 19.20
CA GLY A 487 7.65 -3.89 19.83
C GLY A 487 7.63 -3.95 21.35
N LEU A 488 7.18 -5.07 21.94
CA LEU A 488 7.23 -5.29 23.39
C LEU A 488 8.67 -5.35 23.91
N VAL A 489 9.58 -5.99 23.17
CA VAL A 489 10.99 -6.06 23.55
C VAL A 489 11.66 -4.69 23.43
N VAL A 490 11.40 -3.94 22.35
CA VAL A 490 11.89 -2.55 22.21
C VAL A 490 11.34 -1.67 23.35
N TYR A 491 10.08 -1.86 23.74
CA TYR A 491 9.50 -1.14 24.87
C TYR A 491 10.20 -1.49 26.21
N ALA A 492 10.53 -2.76 26.44
CA ALA A 492 11.29 -3.17 27.63
C ALA A 492 12.72 -2.59 27.64
N TYR A 493 13.39 -2.52 26.48
CA TYR A 493 14.66 -1.79 26.38
C TYR A 493 14.46 -0.29 26.60
N ALA A 494 13.42 0.33 26.04
CA ALA A 494 13.14 1.75 26.20
C ALA A 494 12.97 2.13 27.68
N THR A 495 12.25 1.34 28.46
CA THR A 495 12.10 1.60 29.90
C THR A 495 13.44 1.44 30.65
N ALA A 496 14.24 0.42 30.33
CA ALA A 496 15.57 0.26 30.91
C ALA A 496 16.50 1.45 30.58
N PHE A 497 16.49 1.92 29.33
CA PHE A 497 17.29 3.06 28.89
C PHE A 497 16.86 4.36 29.58
N VAL A 498 15.57 4.60 29.77
CA VAL A 498 15.09 5.78 30.52
C VAL A 498 15.57 5.75 31.97
N LEU A 499 15.51 4.58 32.62
CA LEU A 499 15.94 4.44 34.01
C LEU A 499 17.44 4.68 34.21
N VAL A 500 18.28 4.29 33.24
CA VAL A 500 19.74 4.43 33.34
C VAL A 500 20.24 5.76 32.78
N PHE A 501 19.73 6.20 31.63
CA PHE A 501 20.27 7.33 30.86
C PHE A 501 19.35 8.56 30.83
N GLY A 502 18.10 8.46 31.29
CA GLY A 502 17.08 9.49 31.08
C GLY A 502 17.38 10.85 31.72
N ASN A 503 18.20 10.88 32.77
CA ASN A 503 18.61 12.13 33.43
C ASN A 503 19.74 12.87 32.70
N ALA A 504 20.49 12.18 31.84
CA ALA A 504 21.72 12.70 31.23
C ALA A 504 21.63 12.82 29.70
N ALA A 505 20.85 11.95 29.04
CA ALA A 505 20.69 11.94 27.60
C ALA A 505 19.27 12.37 27.19
N ALA A 506 19.18 13.48 26.44
CA ALA A 506 17.90 14.05 26.00
C ALA A 506 17.06 13.09 25.14
N ASP A 507 17.71 12.22 24.36
CA ASP A 507 17.05 11.21 23.52
C ASP A 507 16.33 10.11 24.32
N PHE A 508 16.67 9.93 25.60
CA PHE A 508 16.17 8.86 26.49
C PHE A 508 15.40 9.38 27.71
N ARG A 509 14.97 10.64 27.68
CA ARG A 509 14.30 11.32 28.79
C ARG A 509 12.89 10.79 29.13
N THR A 510 12.17 10.26 28.14
CA THR A 510 10.83 9.68 28.33
C THR A 510 10.71 8.38 27.55
N VAL A 511 9.85 7.46 27.98
CA VAL A 511 9.69 6.15 27.31
C VAL A 511 9.33 6.29 25.81
N PRO A 512 8.42 7.18 25.38
CA PRO A 512 8.14 7.35 23.95
C PRO A 512 9.31 7.88 23.14
N THR A 513 10.10 8.82 23.70
CA THR A 513 11.29 9.36 23.03
C THR A 513 12.41 8.33 23.00
N ALA A 514 12.63 7.59 24.09
CA ALA A 514 13.55 6.46 24.13
C ALA A 514 13.18 5.37 23.11
N TYR A 515 11.89 5.04 22.98
CA TYR A 515 11.41 4.06 22.02
C TYR A 515 11.73 4.48 20.57
N SER A 516 11.47 5.73 20.20
CA SER A 516 11.81 6.24 18.86
C SER A 516 13.31 6.33 18.64
N SER A 517 14.09 6.74 19.65
CA SER A 517 15.55 6.78 19.62
C SER A 517 16.17 5.38 19.45
N LEU A 518 15.62 4.35 20.10
CA LEU A 518 16.08 2.97 19.91
C LEU A 518 15.79 2.45 18.51
N LEU A 519 14.64 2.79 17.92
CA LEU A 519 14.36 2.47 16.52
C LEU A 519 15.30 3.21 15.56
N ARG A 520 15.62 4.50 15.83
CA ARG A 520 16.64 5.28 15.08
C ARG A 520 18.02 4.65 15.18
N SER A 521 18.36 4.10 16.34
CA SER A 521 19.63 3.38 16.55
C SER A 521 19.80 2.17 15.63
N LEU A 522 18.71 1.56 15.13
CA LEU A 522 18.80 0.45 14.17
C LEU A 522 19.29 0.89 12.79
N VAL A 523 19.07 2.17 12.45
CA VAL A 523 19.60 2.80 11.23
C VAL A 523 21.05 3.29 11.42
N GLY A 524 21.53 3.32 12.65
CA GLY A 524 22.86 3.80 13.02
C GLY A 524 22.90 5.24 13.54
N ASP A 525 21.75 5.88 13.75
CA ASP A 525 21.65 7.22 14.32
C ASP A 525 21.55 7.14 15.86
N ILE A 526 22.71 7.22 16.54
CA ILE A 526 22.77 7.26 18.01
C ILE A 526 23.92 8.14 18.52
N ASN A 527 23.63 9.02 19.48
CA ASN A 527 24.64 9.83 20.15
C ASN A 527 25.29 9.05 21.31
N TYR A 528 26.21 8.13 20.98
CA TYR A 528 26.90 7.31 21.98
C TYR A 528 27.65 8.14 23.03
N ALA A 529 28.19 9.30 22.66
CA ALA A 529 28.93 10.18 23.57
C ALA A 529 28.07 10.61 24.77
N ALA A 530 26.79 10.91 24.54
CA ALA A 530 25.84 11.26 25.60
C ALA A 530 25.48 10.08 26.52
N LEU A 531 25.46 8.84 26.01
CA LEU A 531 25.24 7.66 26.85
C LEU A 531 26.49 7.32 27.67
N SER A 532 27.67 7.39 27.04
CA SER A 532 28.94 7.07 27.71
C SER A 532 29.27 8.08 28.80
N SER A 533 28.88 9.35 28.66
CA SER A 533 29.06 10.36 29.71
C SER A 533 28.12 10.15 30.90
N ALA A 534 26.94 9.57 30.67
CA ALA A 534 25.97 9.26 31.71
C ALA A 534 26.39 8.04 32.55
N ASN A 535 26.70 6.92 31.88
CA ASN A 535 27.23 5.74 32.53
C ASN A 535 28.14 4.96 31.57
N PRO A 536 29.48 5.04 31.75
CA PRO A 536 30.43 4.45 30.81
C PRO A 536 30.42 2.91 30.79
N VAL A 537 29.90 2.25 31.83
CA VAL A 537 29.83 0.77 31.91
C VAL A 537 28.52 0.26 31.33
N ALA A 538 27.40 0.89 31.71
CA ALA A 538 26.08 0.48 31.26
C ALA A 538 25.86 0.81 29.77
N ALA A 539 26.37 1.95 29.28
CA ALA A 539 26.19 2.37 27.89
C ALA A 539 26.60 1.32 26.84
N PRO A 540 27.84 0.79 26.85
CA PRO A 540 28.22 -0.25 25.89
C PRO A 540 27.43 -1.55 26.08
N LEU A 541 27.12 -1.95 27.32
CA LEU A 541 26.41 -3.21 27.60
C LEU A 541 24.97 -3.18 27.09
N PHE A 542 24.19 -2.15 27.44
CA PHE A 542 22.80 -2.01 27.01
C PHE A 542 22.68 -1.79 25.51
N LEU A 543 23.56 -0.97 24.92
CA LEU A 543 23.55 -0.74 23.49
C LEU A 543 23.94 -2.01 22.72
N ALA A 544 25.00 -2.71 23.12
CA ALA A 544 25.39 -3.96 22.49
C ALA A 544 24.28 -5.02 22.62
N ALA A 545 23.67 -5.18 23.80
CA ALA A 545 22.58 -6.13 24.00
C ALA A 545 21.37 -5.83 23.10
N PHE A 546 20.98 -4.56 23.00
CA PHE A 546 19.89 -4.13 22.12
C PHE A 546 20.25 -4.35 20.64
N THR A 547 21.39 -3.86 20.17
CA THR A 547 21.79 -3.99 18.76
C THR A 547 21.97 -5.45 18.36
N LEU A 548 22.59 -6.29 19.22
CA LEU A 548 22.77 -7.70 18.95
C LEU A 548 21.43 -8.43 18.85
N SER A 549 20.51 -8.19 19.79
CA SER A 549 19.18 -8.81 19.74
C SER A 549 18.36 -8.30 18.54
N ALA A 550 18.30 -6.99 18.30
CA ALA A 550 17.55 -6.40 17.20
C ALA A 550 18.05 -6.84 15.82
N VAL A 551 19.35 -6.84 15.59
CA VAL A 551 19.94 -7.13 14.27
C VAL A 551 20.10 -8.63 14.05
N TYR A 552 20.62 -9.40 15.01
CA TYR A 552 20.89 -10.82 14.77
C TYR A 552 19.70 -11.73 15.05
N VAL A 553 18.80 -11.38 15.97
CA VAL A 553 17.64 -12.21 16.30
C VAL A 553 16.40 -11.72 15.57
N PHE A 554 16.01 -10.46 15.75
CA PHE A 554 14.74 -9.98 15.22
C PHE A 554 14.76 -9.78 13.71
N LEU A 555 15.80 -9.16 13.14
CA LEU A 555 15.88 -8.96 11.69
C LEU A 555 15.96 -10.30 10.93
N THR A 556 16.67 -11.30 11.47
CA THR A 556 16.79 -12.62 10.82
C THR A 556 15.46 -13.39 10.83
N ILE A 557 14.69 -13.33 11.92
CA ILE A 557 13.34 -13.90 11.98
C ILE A 557 12.41 -13.21 10.97
N LEU A 558 12.47 -11.87 10.87
CA LEU A 558 11.66 -11.13 9.89
C LEU A 558 11.97 -11.55 8.45
N ILE A 559 13.26 -11.72 8.11
CA ILE A 559 13.69 -12.20 6.80
C ILE A 559 13.17 -13.62 6.53
N ALA A 560 13.25 -14.51 7.52
CA ALA A 560 12.76 -15.88 7.39
C ALA A 560 11.24 -15.94 7.11
N ILE A 561 10.44 -15.15 7.83
CA ILE A 561 8.98 -15.03 7.59
C ILE A 561 8.70 -14.54 6.17
N MET A 562 9.42 -13.52 5.70
CA MET A 562 9.27 -12.99 4.36
C MET A 562 9.65 -14.01 3.28
N GLN A 563 10.69 -14.81 3.51
CA GLN A 563 11.12 -15.86 2.58
C GLN A 563 10.09 -16.99 2.46
N ASP A 564 9.47 -17.42 3.56
CA ASP A 564 8.39 -18.41 3.53
C ASP A 564 7.16 -17.88 2.77
N ALA A 565 6.77 -16.63 3.02
CA ALA A 565 5.71 -15.98 2.27
C ALA A 565 6.02 -15.86 0.77
N TYR A 566 7.30 -15.61 0.41
CA TYR A 566 7.76 -15.58 -0.97
C TYR A 566 7.54 -16.93 -1.68
N TRP A 567 7.95 -18.03 -1.05
CA TRP A 567 7.78 -19.37 -1.61
C TRP A 567 6.30 -19.75 -1.75
N LYS A 568 5.48 -19.52 -0.71
CA LYS A 568 4.02 -19.70 -0.77
C LYS A 568 3.38 -18.88 -1.89
N GLY A 569 3.88 -17.67 -2.12
CA GLY A 569 3.35 -16.79 -3.17
C GLY A 569 3.74 -17.24 -4.57
N LYS A 570 4.97 -17.75 -4.74
CA LYS A 570 5.49 -18.28 -6.00
C LYS A 570 4.73 -19.52 -6.47
N GLU A 571 4.32 -20.39 -5.55
CA GLU A 571 3.52 -21.58 -5.85
C GLU A 571 2.10 -21.23 -6.33
N LYS A 572 1.48 -20.18 -5.76
CA LYS A 572 0.12 -19.75 -6.08
C LYS A 572 -0.01 -18.90 -7.34
N THR A 573 1.09 -18.33 -7.83
CA THR A 573 1.04 -17.39 -8.96
C THR A 573 1.13 -18.13 -10.29
N ASP A 574 0.03 -18.15 -11.05
CA ASP A 574 0.02 -18.67 -12.42
C ASP A 574 0.86 -17.74 -13.34
N TRP A 575 1.98 -18.26 -13.85
CA TRP A 575 2.92 -17.54 -14.71
C TRP A 575 2.45 -17.36 -16.16
N ASP A 576 1.15 -17.24 -16.39
CA ASP A 576 0.62 -16.96 -17.73
C ASP A 576 1.20 -15.63 -18.24
N ARG A 577 1.96 -15.69 -19.34
CA ARG A 577 2.64 -14.52 -19.90
C ARG A 577 1.62 -13.51 -20.43
N VAL A 578 1.28 -12.52 -19.61
CA VAL A 578 0.50 -11.35 -20.01
C VAL A 578 1.47 -10.23 -20.37
N SER A 579 1.65 -9.96 -21.67
CA SER A 579 2.43 -8.83 -22.14
C SER A 579 1.59 -7.55 -22.08
N LEU A 580 1.68 -6.82 -20.95
CA LEU A 580 0.89 -5.61 -20.70
C LEU A 580 0.99 -4.60 -21.85
N VAL A 581 2.19 -4.34 -22.37
CA VAL A 581 2.43 -3.38 -23.46
C VAL A 581 1.67 -3.74 -24.74
N PHE A 582 1.67 -5.02 -25.12
CA PHE A 582 0.94 -5.45 -26.31
C PHE A 582 -0.57 -5.35 -26.12
N GLU A 583 -1.07 -5.73 -24.94
CA GLU A 583 -2.51 -5.67 -24.64
C GLU A 583 -3.01 -4.22 -24.50
N THR A 584 -2.21 -3.31 -23.93
CA THR A 584 -2.53 -1.88 -23.86
C THR A 584 -2.51 -1.24 -25.25
N VAL A 585 -1.49 -1.49 -26.07
CA VAL A 585 -1.41 -0.99 -27.45
C VAL A 585 -2.57 -1.53 -28.29
N SER A 586 -2.90 -2.83 -28.17
CA SER A 586 -4.04 -3.42 -28.86
C SER A 586 -5.38 -2.78 -28.44
N TYR A 587 -5.56 -2.49 -27.16
CA TYR A 587 -6.76 -1.82 -26.65
C TYR A 587 -6.84 -0.37 -27.14
N VAL A 588 -5.77 0.41 -27.03
CA VAL A 588 -5.70 1.80 -27.50
C VAL A 588 -5.92 1.85 -29.00
N TRP A 589 -5.29 0.97 -29.78
CA TRP A 589 -5.51 0.85 -31.22
C TRP A 589 -6.96 0.52 -31.57
N SER A 590 -7.59 -0.39 -30.83
CA SER A 590 -9.01 -0.72 -30.98
C SER A 590 -9.92 0.47 -30.64
N MET A 591 -9.58 1.26 -29.62
CA MET A 591 -10.34 2.43 -29.21
C MET A 591 -10.19 3.58 -30.21
N CYS A 592 -8.96 3.86 -30.66
CA CYS A 592 -8.67 4.82 -31.72
C CYS A 592 -9.41 4.45 -33.02
N ASN A 593 -9.42 3.17 -33.42
CA ASN A 593 -10.17 2.73 -34.60
C ASN A 593 -11.69 2.87 -34.42
N SER A 594 -12.24 2.58 -33.24
CA SER A 594 -13.66 2.82 -32.96
C SER A 594 -14.01 4.31 -32.99
N MET A 595 -13.16 5.16 -32.41
CA MET A 595 -13.28 6.62 -32.45
C MET A 595 -13.16 7.16 -33.89
N LEU A 596 -12.20 6.68 -34.68
CA LEU A 596 -12.05 7.02 -36.09
C LEU A 596 -13.27 6.61 -36.91
N ARG A 597 -13.90 5.47 -36.61
CA ARG A 597 -15.16 5.05 -37.25
C ARG A 597 -16.33 5.92 -36.81
N LEU A 598 -16.39 6.34 -35.55
CA LEU A 598 -17.42 7.26 -35.06
C LEU A 598 -17.27 8.65 -35.68
N LEU A 599 -16.04 9.16 -35.78
CA LEU A 599 -15.72 10.41 -36.46
C LEU A 599 -15.95 10.30 -37.97
N ALA A 600 -15.58 9.20 -38.63
CA ALA A 600 -15.87 8.97 -40.04
C ALA A 600 -17.38 8.80 -40.33
N ASN A 601 -18.15 8.29 -39.36
CA ASN A 601 -19.61 8.28 -39.43
C ASN A 601 -20.18 9.68 -39.27
N TRP A 602 -19.60 10.49 -38.37
CA TRP A 602 -20.03 11.86 -38.11
C TRP A 602 -19.70 12.82 -39.27
N PHE A 603 -18.56 12.62 -39.94
CA PHE A 603 -18.14 13.36 -41.14
C PHE A 603 -18.63 12.74 -42.47
N GLY A 604 -19.39 11.65 -42.44
CA GLY A 604 -19.96 11.03 -43.66
C GLY A 604 -18.95 10.33 -44.59
N VAL A 605 -17.69 10.15 -44.18
CA VAL A 605 -16.58 9.59 -45.00
C VAL A 605 -16.53 8.05 -44.96
N ARG A 606 -17.51 7.40 -44.34
CA ARG A 606 -17.56 5.94 -44.15
C ARG A 606 -17.37 5.14 -45.45
N ALA A 607 -17.92 5.63 -46.56
CA ALA A 607 -17.79 5.00 -47.88
C ALA A 607 -16.36 5.01 -48.44
N ALA A 608 -15.56 6.04 -48.14
CA ALA A 608 -14.20 6.18 -48.69
C ALA A 608 -13.17 5.30 -47.97
N LEU A 609 -13.35 5.07 -46.66
CA LEU A 609 -12.48 4.20 -45.86
C LEU A 609 -12.75 2.71 -46.14
N ASP A 610 -14.01 2.31 -46.28
CA ASP A 610 -14.38 0.92 -46.60
C ASP A 610 -14.10 0.57 -48.07
N ALA A 611 -14.14 1.54 -48.99
CA ALA A 611 -13.76 1.34 -50.39
C ALA A 611 -12.26 1.07 -50.58
N LYS A 612 -11.40 1.66 -49.73
CA LYS A 612 -9.94 1.46 -49.80
C LYS A 612 -9.48 0.11 -49.22
N ALA A 613 -10.27 -0.49 -48.33
CA ALA A 613 -10.02 -1.82 -47.77
C ALA A 613 -10.48 -2.98 -48.69
N LYS A 614 -11.29 -2.68 -49.71
CA LYS A 614 -11.86 -3.65 -50.67
C LYS A 614 -11.25 -3.58 -52.08
N THR A 615 -10.06 -3.00 -52.26
CA THR A 615 -9.39 -3.05 -53.57
C THR A 615 -8.80 -4.45 -53.84
N PRO A 616 -9.24 -5.15 -54.89
CA PRO A 616 -8.68 -6.45 -55.26
C PRO A 616 -7.26 -6.26 -55.82
N LYS A 617 -6.33 -7.13 -55.43
CA LYS A 617 -4.99 -7.21 -56.03
C LYS A 617 -5.11 -7.38 -57.56
N PRO A 618 -4.32 -6.67 -58.37
CA PRO A 618 -4.38 -6.78 -59.82
C PRO A 618 -3.86 -8.16 -60.27
N GLN A 619 -4.66 -8.84 -61.09
CA GLN A 619 -4.23 -10.00 -61.87
C GLN A 619 -3.21 -9.55 -62.91
N LYS A 620 -1.99 -10.10 -62.86
CA LYS A 620 -1.00 -9.96 -63.94
C LYS A 620 -1.46 -10.81 -65.13
N GLY A 621 -1.43 -10.18 -66.30
CA GLY A 621 -1.97 -10.67 -67.57
C GLY A 621 -1.22 -11.86 -68.18
N ALA A 622 -1.90 -12.45 -69.16
CA ALA A 622 -1.49 -13.59 -69.94
C ALA A 622 -0.32 -13.28 -70.91
N THR A 623 0.57 -14.25 -71.09
CA THR A 623 1.14 -14.63 -72.39
C THR A 623 1.81 -16.01 -72.29
N ALA A 624 1.69 -16.79 -73.39
CA ALA A 624 2.37 -18.03 -73.75
C ALA A 624 1.87 -19.40 -73.20
N VAL A 625 0.95 -19.97 -73.98
CA VAL A 625 0.81 -21.38 -74.45
C VAL A 625 1.73 -22.45 -73.83
N ALA A 626 1.15 -23.46 -73.15
CA ALA A 626 1.39 -24.91 -73.37
C ALA A 626 0.55 -25.80 -72.40
N THR A 627 -0.34 -26.62 -73.01
CA THR A 627 -0.95 -27.88 -72.53
C THR A 627 -1.30 -28.05 -71.04
N ALA A 628 -2.59 -27.92 -70.71
CA ALA A 628 -3.17 -28.31 -69.42
C ALA A 628 -3.94 -29.64 -69.52
N ALA A 629 -3.50 -30.64 -68.76
CA ALA A 629 -4.34 -31.72 -68.21
C ALA A 629 -4.66 -31.38 -66.74
N PRO A 630 -5.85 -31.74 -66.21
CA PRO A 630 -6.31 -31.22 -64.93
C PRO A 630 -5.73 -32.03 -63.76
N SER A 631 -5.02 -31.38 -62.84
CA SER A 631 -4.72 -31.97 -61.53
C SER A 631 -5.05 -31.02 -60.37
N LYS A 632 -6.10 -31.44 -59.65
CA LYS A 632 -6.31 -31.41 -58.19
C LYS A 632 -5.53 -30.33 -57.42
N ARG A 633 -6.24 -29.26 -57.04
CA ARG A 633 -5.92 -28.49 -55.82
C ARG A 633 -6.36 -29.29 -54.59
N LEU A 634 -5.40 -29.89 -53.92
CA LEU A 634 -5.45 -30.30 -52.52
C LEU A 634 -4.00 -30.21 -52.00
N SER A 635 -3.81 -30.03 -50.69
CA SER A 635 -2.52 -30.08 -49.97
C SER A 635 -1.75 -28.77 -49.70
N MET A 636 -2.30 -27.93 -48.81
CA MET A 636 -1.47 -27.12 -47.88
C MET A 636 -1.67 -27.54 -46.41
N VAL A 637 -2.82 -28.17 -46.11
CA VAL A 637 -3.10 -28.81 -44.81
C VAL A 637 -2.42 -30.18 -44.68
N GLN A 638 -2.18 -30.88 -45.80
CA GLN A 638 -1.45 -32.16 -45.80
C GLN A 638 0.05 -32.01 -45.54
N THR A 639 0.67 -30.85 -45.80
CA THR A 639 2.12 -30.65 -45.58
C THR A 639 2.47 -30.24 -44.15
N MET A 640 1.54 -29.65 -43.39
CA MET A 640 1.75 -29.23 -42.01
C MET A 640 1.54 -30.36 -40.98
N VAL A 641 0.70 -31.36 -41.30
CA VAL A 641 0.38 -32.47 -40.38
C VAL A 641 1.21 -33.72 -40.67
N LEU A 642 1.62 -33.95 -41.92
CA LEU A 642 2.33 -35.18 -42.31
C LEU A 642 3.83 -35.17 -41.96
N LYS A 643 4.47 -33.99 -41.90
CA LYS A 643 5.89 -33.85 -41.54
C LYS A 643 6.21 -34.19 -40.06
N PRO A 644 5.38 -33.81 -39.07
CA PRO A 644 5.57 -34.24 -37.68
C PRO A 644 5.24 -35.74 -37.44
N LEU A 645 4.37 -36.33 -38.26
CA LEU A 645 4.01 -37.75 -38.15
C LEU A 645 5.10 -38.68 -38.74
N LEU A 646 5.82 -38.22 -39.76
CA LEU A 646 6.95 -38.98 -40.33
C LEU A 646 8.18 -38.96 -39.41
N SER A 647 8.43 -37.88 -38.66
CA SER A 647 9.54 -37.82 -37.69
C SER A 647 9.31 -38.65 -36.42
N THR A 648 8.04 -38.81 -36.02
CA THR A 648 7.66 -39.70 -34.90
C THR A 648 7.76 -41.18 -35.30
N GLN A 649 7.55 -41.52 -36.58
CA GLN A 649 7.76 -42.88 -37.10
C GLN A 649 9.24 -43.27 -37.14
N GLU A 650 10.14 -42.34 -37.47
CA GLU A 650 11.59 -42.57 -37.55
C GLU A 650 12.24 -42.73 -36.15
N THR A 651 11.69 -42.05 -35.14
CA THR A 651 12.14 -42.19 -33.75
C THR A 651 11.63 -43.49 -33.11
N LEU A 652 10.41 -43.94 -33.47
CA LEU A 652 9.87 -45.23 -33.02
C LEU A 652 10.57 -46.45 -33.65
N THR A 653 11.02 -46.38 -34.91
CA THR A 653 11.81 -47.47 -35.54
C THR A 653 13.24 -47.55 -34.98
N ARG A 654 13.83 -46.41 -34.59
CA ARG A 654 15.15 -46.35 -33.95
C ARG A 654 15.15 -46.87 -32.51
N VAL A 655 14.05 -46.65 -31.78
CA VAL A 655 13.83 -47.20 -30.43
C VAL A 655 13.43 -48.69 -30.49
N GLY A 656 12.59 -49.07 -31.46
CA GLY A 656 12.17 -50.46 -31.66
C GLY A 656 13.32 -51.41 -32.05
N SER A 657 14.34 -50.92 -32.76
CA SER A 657 15.53 -51.71 -33.13
C SER A 657 16.58 -51.83 -32.02
N GLN A 658 16.54 -50.96 -30.99
CA GLN A 658 17.38 -51.10 -29.80
C GLN A 658 16.79 -52.06 -28.76
N LEU A 659 15.47 -52.23 -28.73
CA LEU A 659 14.77 -53.11 -27.78
C LEU A 659 14.69 -54.59 -28.21
N THR A 660 15.12 -54.94 -29.42
CA THR A 660 15.06 -56.32 -29.96
C THR A 660 16.27 -57.20 -29.61
N LYS A 661 17.24 -56.73 -28.80
CA LYS A 661 18.43 -57.52 -28.43
C LYS A 661 18.35 -58.27 -27.09
N ASN A 662 17.25 -58.20 -26.34
CA ASN A 662 17.13 -58.93 -25.06
C ASN A 662 16.20 -60.15 -25.16
N GLN A 663 16.78 -61.33 -24.92
CA GLN A 663 16.15 -62.66 -24.98
C GLN A 663 15.04 -62.92 -23.94
N LEU A 664 14.73 -61.97 -23.06
CA LEU A 664 13.94 -62.24 -21.85
C LEU A 664 12.43 -61.96 -21.97
N ILE A 665 11.91 -61.74 -23.18
CA ILE A 665 10.50 -61.34 -23.35
C ILE A 665 9.83 -62.14 -24.47
N LYS A 666 9.72 -63.46 -24.29
CA LYS A 666 8.95 -64.34 -25.21
C LYS A 666 7.45 -64.35 -24.90
N THR A 667 7.04 -64.00 -23.67
CA THR A 667 5.64 -64.04 -23.22
C THR A 667 4.86 -62.77 -23.54
N SER A 668 5.49 -61.59 -23.55
CA SER A 668 4.81 -60.31 -23.83
C SER A 668 4.60 -60.04 -25.34
N VAL A 669 5.30 -60.77 -26.21
CA VAL A 669 5.14 -60.66 -27.68
C VAL A 669 3.89 -61.40 -28.18
N GLN A 670 3.45 -62.46 -27.48
CA GLN A 670 2.22 -63.18 -27.86
C GLN A 670 0.94 -62.37 -27.58
N SER A 671 0.94 -61.54 -26.52
CA SER A 671 -0.17 -60.62 -26.20
C SER A 671 -0.24 -59.45 -27.19
N LEU A 672 0.90 -58.94 -27.67
CA LEU A 672 0.96 -57.95 -28.76
C LEU A 672 0.51 -58.53 -30.11
N LYS A 673 0.83 -59.80 -30.40
CA LYS A 673 0.38 -60.49 -31.62
C LYS A 673 -1.15 -60.72 -31.64
N LYS A 674 -1.77 -60.96 -30.47
CA LYS A 674 -3.24 -61.00 -30.33
C LYS A 674 -3.89 -59.62 -30.56
N GLY A 675 -3.28 -58.53 -30.07
CA GLY A 675 -3.77 -57.17 -30.29
C GLY A 675 -3.69 -56.72 -31.77
N SER A 676 -2.61 -57.08 -32.46
CA SER A 676 -2.42 -56.79 -33.89
C SER A 676 -3.46 -57.49 -34.78
N ASN A 677 -3.78 -58.76 -34.48
CA ASN A 677 -4.76 -59.54 -35.26
C ASN A 677 -6.20 -59.00 -35.15
N VAL A 678 -6.56 -58.42 -34.01
CA VAL A 678 -7.87 -57.75 -33.82
C VAL A 678 -7.93 -56.46 -34.67
N MET A 679 -6.82 -55.74 -34.77
CA MET A 679 -6.72 -54.50 -35.55
C MET A 679 -6.72 -54.75 -37.07
N THR A 680 -6.15 -55.86 -37.53
CA THR A 680 -6.25 -56.29 -38.93
C THR A 680 -7.64 -56.80 -39.29
N SER A 681 -8.36 -57.45 -38.36
CA SER A 681 -9.75 -57.86 -38.57
C SER A 681 -10.69 -56.65 -38.67
N ALA A 682 -10.47 -55.62 -37.85
CA ALA A 682 -11.24 -54.37 -37.92
C ALA A 682 -10.98 -53.60 -39.23
N LYS A 683 -9.74 -53.64 -39.76
CA LYS A 683 -9.40 -53.10 -41.08
C LYS A 683 -10.11 -53.85 -42.21
N GLY A 684 -10.18 -55.18 -42.15
CA GLY A 684 -10.90 -56.00 -43.14
C GLY A 684 -12.41 -55.72 -43.16
N HIS A 685 -13.01 -55.52 -41.98
CA HIS A 685 -14.43 -55.21 -41.86
C HIS A 685 -14.79 -53.81 -42.39
N LEU A 686 -13.88 -52.83 -42.24
CA LEU A 686 -14.01 -51.48 -42.78
C LEU A 686 -13.86 -51.44 -44.32
N VAL A 687 -12.93 -52.21 -44.87
CA VAL A 687 -12.75 -52.30 -46.33
C VAL A 687 -13.96 -52.99 -46.97
N ALA A 688 -14.51 -54.03 -46.35
CA ALA A 688 -15.71 -54.71 -46.82
C ALA A 688 -16.95 -53.79 -46.85
N GLN A 689 -17.14 -52.94 -45.83
CA GLN A 689 -18.24 -51.97 -45.78
C GLN A 689 -18.08 -50.82 -46.78
N LEU A 690 -16.84 -50.39 -47.06
CA LEU A 690 -16.56 -49.40 -48.11
C LEU A 690 -16.80 -49.97 -49.51
N THR A 691 -16.48 -51.25 -49.76
CA THR A 691 -16.77 -51.91 -51.03
C THR A 691 -18.27 -52.16 -51.24
N SER A 692 -19.04 -52.46 -50.19
CA SER A 692 -20.51 -52.61 -50.30
C SER A 692 -21.22 -51.28 -50.53
N ALA A 693 -20.72 -50.18 -49.93
CA ALA A 693 -21.24 -48.83 -50.16
C ALA A 693 -20.94 -48.31 -51.59
N ASN A 694 -19.81 -48.72 -52.18
CA ASN A 694 -19.45 -48.34 -53.54
C ASN A 694 -20.23 -49.14 -54.61
N MET A 695 -20.60 -50.40 -54.32
CA MET A 695 -21.51 -51.18 -55.18
C MET A 695 -22.95 -50.65 -55.17
N SER A 696 -23.45 -50.13 -54.05
CA SER A 696 -24.78 -49.50 -54.01
C SER A 696 -24.85 -48.18 -54.77
N LEU A 697 -23.73 -47.46 -54.92
CA LEU A 697 -23.64 -46.23 -55.72
C LEU A 697 -23.49 -46.52 -57.23
N ALA A 698 -22.89 -47.67 -57.60
CA ALA A 698 -22.73 -48.05 -59.00
C ALA A 698 -24.04 -48.54 -59.65
N ASN A 699 -24.98 -49.10 -58.87
CA ASN A 699 -26.30 -49.54 -59.35
C ASN A 699 -27.37 -48.43 -59.46
N MET A 700 -27.05 -47.17 -59.10
CA MET A 700 -27.97 -46.04 -59.25
C MET A 700 -27.79 -45.24 -60.56
N ASN A 701 -26.84 -45.62 -61.43
CA ASN A 701 -26.53 -44.90 -62.67
C ASN A 701 -26.92 -45.62 -63.97
N GLN A 702 -27.79 -46.64 -63.92
CA GLN A 702 -28.42 -47.22 -65.12
C GLN A 702 -29.93 -47.36 -64.91
N GLY A 703 -30.70 -46.47 -65.54
CA GLY A 703 -32.16 -46.50 -65.54
C GLY A 703 -32.77 -45.15 -65.88
N SER A 704 -32.91 -44.86 -67.18
CA SER A 704 -33.64 -43.70 -67.71
C SER A 704 -35.14 -43.99 -67.86
N SER A 705 -35.98 -43.04 -67.47
CA SER A 705 -37.11 -42.47 -68.24
C SER A 705 -38.43 -42.28 -67.45
N GLU A 706 -38.93 -41.05 -67.57
CA GLU A 706 -40.32 -40.56 -67.51
C GLU A 706 -41.12 -40.35 -66.19
N ASN A 707 -41.54 -39.08 -66.06
CA ASN A 707 -42.80 -38.52 -65.53
C ASN A 707 -42.99 -38.17 -64.04
N HIS A 708 -43.10 -36.84 -63.84
CA HIS A 708 -43.98 -36.04 -62.98
C HIS A 708 -44.11 -36.26 -61.45
N LEU A 709 -43.70 -35.19 -60.74
CA LEU A 709 -44.27 -34.54 -59.54
C LEU A 709 -44.13 -35.14 -58.11
N THR A 710 -43.52 -34.29 -57.26
CA THR A 710 -43.74 -33.98 -55.82
C THR A 710 -43.34 -34.95 -54.69
N TYR A 711 -42.32 -34.51 -53.95
CA TYR A 711 -42.12 -34.48 -52.47
C TYR A 711 -42.18 -35.78 -51.64
N SER A 712 -41.01 -36.20 -51.12
CA SER A 712 -40.82 -36.71 -49.73
C SER A 712 -39.33 -36.93 -49.43
N GLN A 713 -38.90 -36.48 -48.24
CA GLN A 713 -37.58 -36.74 -47.65
C GLN A 713 -37.30 -38.24 -47.42
N GLY A 714 -36.03 -38.63 -47.52
CA GLY A 714 -35.49 -39.90 -47.02
C GLY A 714 -34.23 -39.66 -46.21
N ALA A 715 -34.36 -39.67 -44.88
CA ALA A 715 -33.29 -39.51 -43.92
C ALA A 715 -32.48 -40.80 -43.76
N VAL A 716 -31.16 -40.73 -43.96
CA VAL A 716 -30.12 -41.71 -43.57
C VAL A 716 -28.81 -40.90 -43.43
N ASN A 717 -27.99 -40.89 -42.39
CA ASN A 717 -28.04 -41.39 -41.01
C ASN A 717 -27.02 -40.55 -40.20
N ASP A 718 -27.50 -39.48 -39.55
CA ASP A 718 -26.70 -38.62 -38.66
C ASP A 718 -26.21 -39.38 -37.40
N GLU A 719 -26.80 -40.54 -37.13
CA GLU A 719 -26.39 -41.48 -36.07
C GLU A 719 -25.12 -42.26 -36.42
N GLN A 720 -24.87 -42.57 -37.69
CA GLN A 720 -23.69 -43.33 -38.11
C GLN A 720 -22.41 -42.48 -38.02
N ILE A 721 -22.51 -41.18 -38.29
CA ILE A 721 -21.40 -40.23 -38.14
C ILE A 721 -21.08 -39.97 -36.66
N LYS A 722 -22.12 -39.89 -35.80
CA LYS A 722 -21.97 -39.77 -34.34
C LYS A 722 -21.35 -41.02 -33.71
N ALA A 723 -21.71 -42.21 -34.21
CA ALA A 723 -21.09 -43.46 -33.79
C ALA A 723 -19.59 -43.52 -34.15
N LEU A 724 -19.23 -43.08 -35.36
CA LEU A 724 -17.84 -43.03 -35.82
C LEU A 724 -16.98 -42.04 -35.01
N GLN A 725 -17.52 -40.86 -34.69
CA GLN A 725 -16.85 -39.86 -33.86
C GLN A 725 -16.69 -40.31 -32.40
N GLY A 726 -17.70 -41.00 -31.84
CA GLY A 726 -17.61 -41.62 -30.52
C GLY A 726 -16.48 -42.65 -30.44
N MET A 727 -16.32 -43.46 -31.50
CA MET A 727 -15.28 -44.49 -31.60
C MET A 727 -13.86 -43.88 -31.66
N ILE A 728 -13.69 -42.77 -32.38
CA ILE A 728 -12.39 -42.04 -32.47
C ILE A 728 -12.00 -41.43 -31.12
N VAL A 729 -12.96 -40.83 -30.40
CA VAL A 729 -12.71 -40.26 -29.06
C VAL A 729 -12.41 -41.36 -28.04
N GLN A 730 -13.08 -42.51 -28.15
CA GLN A 730 -12.82 -43.68 -27.31
C GLN A 730 -11.44 -44.27 -27.58
N LEU A 731 -10.97 -44.29 -28.83
CA LEU A 731 -9.60 -44.67 -29.18
C LEU A 731 -8.56 -43.69 -28.62
N ALA A 732 -8.80 -42.38 -28.71
CA ALA A 732 -7.90 -41.36 -28.15
C ALA A 732 -7.80 -41.43 -26.61
N HIS A 733 -8.91 -41.76 -25.94
CA HIS A 733 -8.95 -41.95 -24.49
C HIS A 733 -8.24 -43.25 -24.06
N GLN A 734 -8.36 -44.33 -24.84
CA GLN A 734 -7.59 -45.56 -24.61
C GLN A 734 -6.09 -45.31 -24.79
N ASN A 735 -5.69 -44.51 -25.78
CA ASN A 735 -4.29 -44.20 -26.04
C ASN A 735 -3.64 -43.36 -24.93
N THR A 736 -4.35 -42.39 -24.35
CA THR A 736 -3.87 -41.62 -23.19
C THR A 736 -3.78 -42.47 -21.91
N LYS A 737 -4.69 -43.43 -21.72
CA LYS A 737 -4.64 -44.40 -20.61
C LYS A 737 -3.46 -45.37 -20.75
N ILE A 738 -3.12 -45.76 -21.98
CA ILE A 738 -1.92 -46.55 -22.29
C ILE A 738 -0.65 -45.75 -21.98
N GLN A 739 -0.58 -44.46 -22.32
CA GLN A 739 0.59 -43.64 -21.98
C GLN A 739 0.77 -43.44 -20.46
N HIS A 740 -0.33 -43.25 -19.73
CA HIS A 740 -0.29 -43.13 -18.27
C HIS A 740 0.18 -44.42 -17.58
N THR A 741 -0.31 -45.58 -18.05
CA THR A 741 0.13 -46.89 -17.54
C THR A 741 1.59 -47.18 -17.88
N LEU A 742 2.08 -46.71 -19.03
CA LEU A 742 3.47 -46.83 -19.43
C LEU A 742 4.40 -45.95 -18.56
N GLY A 743 3.95 -44.75 -18.18
CA GLY A 743 4.66 -43.89 -17.21
C GLY A 743 4.69 -44.47 -15.79
N GLN A 744 3.59 -45.08 -15.33
CA GLN A 744 3.54 -45.77 -14.04
C GLN A 744 4.42 -47.03 -14.01
N LEU A 745 4.46 -47.78 -15.12
CA LEU A 745 5.36 -48.93 -15.25
C LEU A 745 6.84 -48.50 -15.29
N GLN A 746 7.17 -47.36 -15.92
CA GLN A 746 8.52 -46.80 -15.88
C GLN A 746 8.94 -46.35 -14.47
N ALA A 747 8.02 -45.75 -13.70
CA ALA A 747 8.25 -45.38 -12.31
C ALA A 747 8.43 -46.61 -11.40
N GLN A 748 7.63 -47.67 -11.60
CA GLN A 748 7.78 -48.93 -10.86
C GLN A 748 9.05 -49.70 -11.25
N LEU A 749 9.50 -49.60 -12.51
CA LEU A 749 10.78 -50.17 -12.95
C LEU A 749 11.99 -49.43 -12.38
N ALA A 750 11.87 -48.14 -12.10
CA ALA A 750 12.90 -47.36 -11.40
C ALA A 750 12.97 -47.76 -9.91
N ASP A 751 11.82 -47.97 -9.26
CA ASP A 751 11.72 -48.41 -7.87
C ASP A 751 12.25 -49.85 -7.66
N LEU A 752 12.02 -50.74 -8.63
CA LEU A 752 12.55 -52.12 -8.64
C LEU A 752 14.03 -52.21 -9.01
N ARG A 753 14.64 -51.14 -9.54
CA ARG A 753 16.08 -51.11 -9.87
C ARG A 753 16.99 -50.83 -8.67
N GLY A 754 16.42 -50.51 -7.51
CA GLY A 754 17.15 -50.50 -6.24
C GLY A 754 18.20 -49.40 -6.08
N ASP A 755 18.13 -48.29 -6.83
CA ASP A 755 19.00 -47.14 -6.60
C ASP A 755 18.42 -46.22 -5.51
N ARG A 756 18.62 -46.59 -4.25
CA ARG A 756 18.69 -45.65 -3.12
C ARG A 756 20.12 -45.62 -2.58
N PRO A 757 20.84 -44.48 -2.63
CA PRO A 757 21.93 -44.22 -1.69
C PRO A 757 21.35 -43.74 -0.34
N PRO A 758 22.10 -43.88 0.77
CA PRO A 758 21.57 -44.13 2.10
C PRO A 758 21.05 -42.86 2.81
N SER A 759 20.14 -43.08 3.78
CA SER A 759 19.55 -42.08 4.66
C SER A 759 20.53 -41.56 5.70
N ASP A 760 20.70 -40.23 5.80
CA ASP A 760 20.33 -39.43 6.98
C ASP A 760 20.91 -38.00 6.91
N GLY A 761 20.14 -37.04 7.45
CA GLY A 761 20.68 -35.76 7.89
C GLY A 761 20.40 -34.54 7.01
N THR A 762 19.14 -34.14 6.98
CA THR A 762 18.57 -32.84 6.59
C THR A 762 19.50 -31.64 6.36
N SER A 763 19.43 -31.17 5.10
CA SER A 763 19.30 -29.78 4.64
C SER A 763 20.41 -28.76 4.94
N SER A 764 21.32 -28.62 3.98
CA SER A 764 21.94 -27.33 3.66
C SER A 764 22.54 -27.39 2.25
N ILE A 765 21.91 -26.74 1.27
CA ILE A 765 22.55 -26.36 0.01
C ILE A 765 22.53 -24.85 -0.03
N GLU A 766 23.65 -24.22 0.34
CA GLU A 766 24.31 -23.27 -0.55
C GLU A 766 25.76 -22.99 -0.13
N SER A 767 26.63 -23.08 -1.14
CA SER A 767 27.86 -22.31 -1.34
C SER A 767 29.21 -22.86 -0.86
N GLN A 768 30.10 -22.95 -1.86
CA GLN A 768 31.52 -22.59 -1.92
C GLN A 768 32.52 -23.67 -2.39
N ALA A 769 33.56 -23.17 -3.09
CA ALA A 769 34.74 -23.79 -3.71
C ALA A 769 34.53 -24.32 -5.15
N GLU A 770 34.99 -23.69 -6.24
CA GLU A 770 36.19 -22.86 -6.50
C GLU A 770 37.52 -23.51 -6.07
N THR A 771 38.12 -24.32 -6.96
CA THR A 771 39.38 -24.06 -7.71
C THR A 771 40.15 -25.35 -8.09
N HIS A 772 40.78 -25.32 -9.29
CA HIS A 772 41.77 -26.24 -9.90
C HIS A 772 41.23 -27.57 -10.50
N LEU A 773 41.53 -28.02 -11.74
CA LEU A 773 42.71 -27.88 -12.62
C LEU A 773 42.36 -28.28 -14.10
N GLY A 774 42.95 -27.58 -15.10
CA GLY A 774 43.32 -28.07 -16.46
C GLY A 774 42.20 -28.47 -17.44
N ALA A 775 41.84 -27.66 -18.45
CA ALA A 775 42.53 -27.39 -19.74
C ALA A 775 42.10 -28.30 -20.91
N ALA A 776 41.92 -27.65 -22.07
CA ALA A 776 41.70 -28.14 -23.45
C ALA A 776 40.24 -28.55 -23.81
N THR A 777 39.58 -28.08 -24.88
CA THR A 777 40.01 -27.30 -26.07
C THR A 777 38.77 -26.87 -26.89
N THR A 778 38.78 -25.59 -27.31
CA THR A 778 38.40 -25.01 -28.62
C THR A 778 36.99 -25.05 -29.24
N SER A 779 36.49 -23.82 -29.44
CA SER A 779 35.78 -23.23 -30.61
C SER A 779 34.43 -23.85 -31.00
N LEU A 780 33.30 -23.14 -30.95
CA LEU A 780 33.01 -21.87 -31.64
C LEU A 780 31.83 -21.13 -30.96
#